data_AF-A0A931FF43-F1
#
_entry.id   AF-A0A931FF43-F1
#
_cell.length_a   1.000
_cell.length_b   1.000
_cell.length_c   1.000
_cell.angle_alpha   90.00
_cell.angle_beta   90.00
_cell.angle_gamma   90.00
#
_symmetry.space_group_name_H-M   'P 1'
#
loop_
_entity.id
_entity.type
_entity.pdbx_description
1 polymer ?
#
loop_
_entity_poly.entity_id
_entity_poly.type
_entity_poly.pdbx_seq_one_letter_code
_entity_poly.pdbx_strand_id
1 'polypeptide(L)'
;MLTMQEALLALNTYWSKQGCLVAQPMNSEVGAGTLNPATFLRVQGPEPWRVAYVEPSVRPDDSRYGENPNRLQTHTQFQVILKPEPGNAQELYLGSLKALGIDIEAHDVRFVEDNWASPALGAWGLGWEVWLDGLEITQFTYFQQAGGLTLDPVSVEITYGLERILMALQGVSHFKDIVYAPGVTYGEIFGQAEYEMSRYYLDDADVDTNRELFEAYAKEARRLLDLRLPVPAYSYVLKCSHSFNVLDARGAISTTERARSFARMRGLAHEVAELWAERRAELNHPLGTGTGVTETAQDTAEPTPAPEPDGRRTLAFEIGFEELPPAEAERIVDSVREAVETGLGATRLGHGALHVAATPRRVVVTLDAVEPAEPDGEQSVRGPRVSAAYDAEGAPTPALLGFARSQNADPAELTRAEFGGREHVVLTRLVRGRSAQAVLAEVLPAVVSGLRAEKNMRWNASGLSFSRPIRWILALLGDEVVPFEVSGLVAGRTTRVHRTAAQPVVEVAVADGYMELLARHGIVADTAARRAVVQAGAVQLAAQVGGVVDLEGNKALVDEITNLVEFPTPILGTFDRKYLDLPDQILTTVMRKHQRYLPVLDAEGRLLPYFITVANGACDQDVVRRGNEAVLRARYEDAAFFWRADLDTPLEAMQERLQLLTFEDKLGSMADRAQRIASTATEFASQLPIGARDLITLEKAAGLVKFDLGSQMVTELSSLAGVMAEVYARQAGQPAEVAQALFETELPRHSADRLPESTAGALLALADRADLLSGLLPLGGAPTGGSDPFGLRRAALGVVNILRAHPALSPLTVSGMLRIAAERQPLDVSVESLDEAKQFVVRRFEQQLLEAGHAVQDIRAVLAQADRPVRAAARLAELEAAHGTEPLALATAAVQRVLRIVPAGTEPTPDPTLFSATAENDLHQIVVKLRTILGDHPDLTAFLQQSRPLVEAVDAFFEGVMVMDQDLTVRANRLALLATVQQLVTPILSWTELK
;
A
#
# COMPACT_ATOMS: atom_id res chain seq x y z
N MET A 1 23.04 -5.59 -37.30
CA MET A 1 21.73 -5.38 -36.65
C MET A 1 21.19 -6.76 -36.32
N LEU A 2 20.89 -7.03 -35.06
CA LEU A 2 20.40 -8.34 -34.61
C LEU A 2 18.93 -8.50 -35.00
N THR A 3 18.58 -9.56 -35.74
CA THR A 3 17.19 -9.87 -36.09
C THR A 3 16.45 -10.55 -34.92
N MET A 4 15.11 -10.56 -34.94
CA MET A 4 14.31 -11.28 -33.93
C MET A 4 14.70 -12.76 -33.84
N GLN A 5 14.85 -13.43 -34.98
CA GLN A 5 15.25 -14.83 -35.04
C GLN A 5 16.63 -15.07 -34.40
N GLU A 6 17.62 -14.23 -34.70
CA GLU A 6 18.96 -14.34 -34.11
C GLU A 6 18.95 -14.06 -32.60
N ALA A 7 18.13 -13.11 -32.13
CA ALA A 7 17.97 -12.82 -30.71
C ALA A 7 17.40 -14.03 -29.94
N LEU A 8 16.36 -14.68 -30.46
CA LEU A 8 15.79 -15.89 -29.86
C LEU A 8 16.80 -17.04 -29.82
N LEU A 9 17.60 -17.21 -30.87
CA LEU A 9 18.68 -18.20 -30.91
C LEU A 9 19.81 -17.88 -29.92
N ALA A 10 20.18 -16.60 -29.78
CA ALA A 10 21.19 -16.13 -28.84
C ALA A 10 20.77 -16.40 -27.39
N LEU A 11 19.52 -16.10 -27.02
CA LEU A 11 18.99 -16.37 -25.68
C LEU A 11 18.90 -17.88 -25.39
N ASN A 12 18.40 -18.69 -26.33
CA ASN A 12 18.40 -20.14 -26.18
C ASN A 12 19.82 -20.69 -25.96
N THR A 13 20.78 -20.21 -26.75
CA THR A 13 22.19 -20.60 -26.62
C THR A 13 22.78 -20.18 -25.28
N TYR A 14 22.49 -18.94 -24.84
CA TYR A 14 22.98 -18.41 -23.57
C TYR A 14 22.43 -19.22 -22.38
N TRP A 15 21.11 -19.38 -22.29
CA TRP A 15 20.47 -20.05 -21.16
C TRP A 15 20.74 -21.56 -21.13
N SER A 16 20.88 -22.20 -22.30
CA SER A 16 21.33 -23.59 -22.36
C SER A 16 22.74 -23.76 -21.77
N LYS A 17 23.67 -22.82 -22.02
CA LYS A 17 25.00 -22.81 -21.38
C LYS A 17 24.94 -22.58 -19.86
N GLN A 18 23.90 -21.90 -19.36
CA GLN A 18 23.64 -21.75 -17.91
C GLN A 18 22.90 -22.97 -17.29
N GLY A 19 22.77 -24.07 -18.04
CA GLY A 19 22.19 -25.32 -17.57
C GLY A 19 20.67 -25.40 -17.69
N CYS A 20 20.02 -24.52 -18.47
CA CYS A 20 18.59 -24.62 -18.72
C CYS A 20 18.27 -25.68 -19.79
N LEU A 21 17.23 -26.46 -19.54
CA LEU A 21 16.53 -27.21 -20.59
C LEU A 21 15.83 -26.21 -21.52
N VAL A 22 15.91 -26.43 -22.84
CA VAL A 22 15.16 -25.61 -23.81
C VAL A 22 13.81 -26.27 -24.07
N ALA A 23 12.73 -25.64 -23.60
CA ALA A 23 11.36 -26.10 -23.84
C ALA A 23 10.78 -25.44 -25.10
N GLN A 24 9.61 -25.92 -25.52
CA GLN A 24 8.87 -25.37 -26.66
C GLN A 24 7.67 -24.55 -26.17
N PRO A 25 7.20 -23.59 -26.98
CA PRO A 25 5.96 -22.86 -26.71
C PRO A 25 4.78 -23.79 -26.41
N MET A 26 3.82 -23.29 -25.63
CA MET A 26 2.56 -23.97 -25.43
C MET A 26 1.79 -24.06 -26.76
N ASN A 27 1.08 -25.17 -26.97
CA ASN A 27 0.28 -25.38 -28.19
C ASN A 27 -1.17 -24.86 -28.04
N SER A 28 -1.42 -23.99 -27.07
CA SER A 28 -2.70 -23.33 -26.78
C SER A 28 -2.41 -21.92 -26.25
N GLU A 29 -3.42 -21.07 -26.32
CA GLU A 29 -3.40 -19.69 -25.89
C GLU A 29 -3.11 -19.57 -24.38
N VAL A 30 -2.04 -18.85 -24.05
CA VAL A 30 -1.65 -18.51 -22.69
C VAL A 30 -1.27 -17.04 -22.64
N GLY A 31 -1.62 -16.33 -21.56
CA GLY A 31 -1.33 -14.90 -21.44
C GLY A 31 0.10 -14.54 -21.03
N ALA A 32 0.89 -15.55 -20.62
CA ALA A 32 2.30 -15.44 -20.25
C ALA A 32 2.97 -16.81 -20.20
N GLY A 33 4.32 -16.84 -20.28
CA GLY A 33 5.14 -18.04 -20.03
C GLY A 33 4.89 -18.68 -18.67
N THR A 34 4.47 -17.91 -17.66
CA THR A 34 4.10 -18.43 -16.35
C THR A 34 3.00 -19.50 -16.40
N LEU A 35 2.07 -19.39 -17.36
CA LEU A 35 0.94 -20.30 -17.53
C LEU A 35 1.32 -21.61 -18.23
N ASN A 36 2.49 -21.68 -18.86
CA ASN A 36 2.93 -22.92 -19.47
C ASN A 36 3.16 -23.98 -18.37
N PRO A 37 2.73 -25.24 -18.57
CA PRO A 37 3.01 -26.34 -17.64
C PRO A 37 4.50 -26.49 -17.26
N ALA A 38 5.41 -26.09 -18.15
CA ALA A 38 6.85 -26.05 -17.91
C ALA A 38 7.26 -25.01 -16.84
N THR A 39 6.40 -24.06 -16.51
CA THR A 39 6.54 -23.18 -15.34
C THR A 39 5.59 -23.61 -14.23
N PHE A 40 4.28 -23.42 -14.39
CA PHE A 40 3.30 -23.53 -13.29
C PHE A 40 3.33 -24.86 -12.53
N LEU A 41 3.46 -25.99 -13.24
CA LEU A 41 3.54 -27.30 -12.59
C LEU A 41 4.96 -27.56 -12.05
N ARG A 42 6.00 -27.09 -12.74
CA ARG A 42 7.41 -27.42 -12.40
C ARG A 42 7.99 -26.59 -11.27
N VAL A 43 7.43 -25.41 -10.99
CA VAL A 43 7.77 -24.64 -9.79
C VAL A 43 7.30 -25.35 -8.51
N GLN A 44 6.33 -26.26 -8.59
CA GLN A 44 5.82 -27.04 -7.45
C GLN A 44 6.81 -28.11 -6.95
N GLY A 45 6.75 -28.40 -5.64
CA GLY A 45 7.49 -29.48 -4.99
C GLY A 45 9.01 -29.23 -4.89
N PRO A 46 9.79 -30.23 -4.42
CA PRO A 46 11.21 -30.05 -4.13
C PRO A 46 12.14 -30.24 -5.35
N GLU A 47 11.63 -30.76 -6.47
CA GLU A 47 12.46 -31.10 -7.64
C GLU A 47 13.11 -29.84 -8.25
N PRO A 48 14.42 -29.86 -8.53
CA PRO A 48 15.10 -28.76 -9.21
C PRO A 48 14.61 -28.64 -10.65
N TRP A 49 14.55 -27.40 -11.14
CA TRP A 49 14.05 -27.13 -12.48
C TRP A 49 14.69 -25.88 -13.06
N ARG A 50 15.42 -26.03 -14.17
CA ARG A 50 15.99 -24.92 -14.93
C ARG A 50 15.52 -25.05 -16.38
N VAL A 51 14.72 -24.10 -16.84
CA VAL A 51 14.14 -24.13 -18.19
C VAL A 51 14.16 -22.75 -18.83
N ALA A 52 14.36 -22.72 -20.14
CA ALA A 52 14.25 -21.52 -20.98
C ALA A 52 13.43 -21.84 -22.23
N TYR A 53 12.57 -20.93 -22.68
CA TYR A 53 11.75 -21.14 -23.88
C TYR A 53 11.13 -19.85 -24.39
N VAL A 54 10.63 -19.88 -25.62
CA VAL A 54 9.80 -18.82 -26.21
C VAL A 54 8.34 -19.10 -25.88
N GLU A 55 7.55 -18.07 -25.56
CA GLU A 55 6.11 -18.19 -25.35
C GLU A 55 5.35 -17.05 -26.07
N PRO A 56 4.68 -17.33 -27.20
CA PRO A 56 3.70 -16.44 -27.78
C PRO A 56 2.54 -16.24 -26.80
N SER A 57 2.46 -15.04 -26.23
CA SER A 57 1.57 -14.72 -25.13
C SER A 57 0.38 -13.89 -25.62
N VAL A 58 -0.82 -14.43 -25.42
CA VAL A 58 -2.09 -13.88 -25.95
C VAL A 58 -2.84 -13.10 -24.87
N ARG A 59 -3.02 -11.80 -25.10
CA ARG A 59 -3.70 -10.84 -24.23
C ARG A 59 -4.78 -10.09 -25.01
N PRO A 60 -6.03 -10.58 -25.01
CA PRO A 60 -7.16 -9.94 -25.69
C PRO A 60 -7.32 -8.44 -25.40
N ASP A 61 -7.12 -7.99 -24.16
CA ASP A 61 -7.24 -6.58 -23.76
C ASP A 61 -6.17 -5.65 -24.38
N ASP A 62 -5.04 -6.21 -24.81
CA ASP A 62 -3.95 -5.47 -25.46
C ASP A 62 -4.19 -5.26 -26.98
N SER A 63 -5.34 -5.69 -27.51
CA SER A 63 -5.74 -5.52 -28.91
C SER A 63 -5.77 -4.06 -29.36
N ARG A 64 -5.13 -3.73 -30.49
CA ARG A 64 -5.09 -2.36 -31.04
C ARG A 64 -5.16 -2.29 -32.57
N TYR A 65 -5.74 -3.30 -33.22
CA TYR A 65 -5.93 -3.39 -34.68
C TYR A 65 -4.63 -3.29 -35.50
N GLY A 66 -3.48 -3.45 -34.85
CA GLY A 66 -2.16 -3.24 -35.44
C GLY A 66 -1.79 -1.78 -35.69
N GLU A 67 -2.59 -0.81 -35.23
CA GLU A 67 -2.33 0.63 -35.39
C GLU A 67 -1.44 1.19 -34.28
N ASN A 68 -1.39 0.50 -33.12
CA ASN A 68 -0.52 0.89 -32.03
C ASN A 68 0.93 0.41 -32.29
N PRO A 69 1.94 1.26 -32.09
CA PRO A 69 3.33 0.88 -32.32
C PRO A 69 3.90 -0.16 -31.34
N ASN A 70 3.34 -0.30 -30.13
CA ASN A 70 3.94 -1.06 -29.02
C ASN A 70 2.99 -2.09 -28.35
N ARG A 71 1.67 -1.98 -28.55
CA ARG A 71 0.67 -2.88 -27.98
C ARG A 71 0.11 -3.80 -29.06
N LEU A 72 0.11 -5.10 -28.74
CA LEU A 72 -0.27 -6.18 -29.64
C LEU A 72 -0.97 -7.27 -28.83
N GLN A 73 -2.04 -7.86 -29.37
CA GLN A 73 -2.79 -8.91 -28.67
C GLN A 73 -1.98 -10.21 -28.50
N THR A 74 -1.00 -10.48 -29.36
CA THR A 74 -0.07 -11.61 -29.20
C THR A 74 1.37 -11.12 -29.32
N HIS A 75 2.13 -11.20 -28.23
CA HIS A 75 3.53 -10.78 -28.16
C HIS A 75 4.46 -11.95 -27.78
N THR A 76 5.75 -11.82 -28.07
CA THR A 76 6.72 -12.89 -27.87
C THR A 76 7.43 -12.70 -26.53
N GLN A 77 7.13 -13.57 -25.57
CA GLN A 77 7.93 -13.68 -24.37
C GLN A 77 9.09 -14.65 -24.60
N PHE A 78 10.23 -14.36 -23.98
CA PHE A 78 11.22 -15.39 -23.68
C PHE A 78 11.16 -15.63 -22.18
N GLN A 79 11.00 -16.88 -21.78
CA GLN A 79 10.70 -17.28 -20.41
C GLN A 79 11.87 -18.08 -19.86
N VAL A 80 12.29 -17.78 -18.64
CA VAL A 80 13.31 -18.54 -17.91
C VAL A 80 12.82 -18.81 -16.49
N ILE A 81 12.96 -20.06 -16.03
CA ILE A 81 12.77 -20.45 -14.64
C ILE A 81 14.08 -21.03 -14.10
N LEU A 82 14.50 -20.54 -12.94
CA LEU A 82 15.65 -21.05 -12.19
C LEU A 82 15.19 -21.51 -10.81
N LYS A 83 15.16 -22.83 -10.60
CA LYS A 83 14.78 -23.48 -9.35
C LYS A 83 15.83 -24.52 -8.93
N PRO A 84 16.44 -24.40 -7.74
CA PRO A 84 16.34 -23.26 -6.83
C PRO A 84 16.93 -21.97 -7.44
N GLU A 85 16.60 -20.84 -6.81
CA GLU A 85 17.29 -19.55 -6.98
C GLU A 85 18.83 -19.72 -6.98
N PRO A 86 19.56 -19.12 -7.94
CA PRO A 86 20.99 -19.40 -8.14
C PRO A 86 21.98 -18.60 -7.26
N GLY A 87 21.53 -17.57 -6.52
CA GLY A 87 22.39 -16.69 -5.74
C GLY A 87 22.84 -15.41 -6.47
N ASN A 88 22.80 -15.43 -7.81
CA ASN A 88 23.31 -14.39 -8.71
C ASN A 88 22.39 -14.18 -9.94
N ALA A 89 21.07 -14.28 -9.73
CA ALA A 89 20.10 -14.31 -10.82
C ALA A 89 20.11 -13.01 -11.66
N GLN A 90 20.33 -11.86 -11.04
CA GLN A 90 20.46 -10.57 -11.73
C GLN A 90 21.73 -10.50 -12.59
N GLU A 91 22.87 -11.02 -12.12
CA GLU A 91 24.11 -11.08 -12.92
C GLU A 91 23.94 -12.00 -14.14
N LEU A 92 23.26 -13.15 -13.98
CA LEU A 92 22.93 -14.03 -15.09
C LEU A 92 22.03 -13.36 -16.12
N TYR A 93 21.05 -12.57 -15.66
CA TYR A 93 20.19 -11.76 -16.53
C TYR A 93 20.99 -10.70 -17.31
N LEU A 94 21.82 -9.91 -16.63
CA LEU A 94 22.65 -8.88 -17.28
C LEU A 94 23.62 -9.49 -18.31
N GLY A 95 24.16 -10.69 -18.04
CA GLY A 95 24.95 -11.44 -19.00
C GLY A 95 24.16 -11.85 -20.25
N SER A 96 22.85 -12.09 -20.13
CA SER A 96 21.98 -12.40 -21.26
C SER A 96 21.72 -11.17 -22.15
N LEU A 97 21.62 -9.96 -21.56
CA LEU A 97 21.51 -8.71 -22.32
C LEU A 97 22.79 -8.46 -23.13
N LYS A 98 23.97 -8.71 -22.54
CA LYS A 98 25.24 -8.67 -23.28
C LYS A 98 25.27 -9.69 -24.43
N ALA A 99 24.69 -10.88 -24.24
CA ALA A 99 24.59 -11.87 -25.30
C ALA A 99 23.67 -11.44 -26.47
N LEU A 100 22.72 -10.53 -26.22
CA LEU A 100 21.92 -9.84 -27.23
C LEU A 100 22.66 -8.64 -27.87
N GLY A 101 23.89 -8.34 -27.43
CA GLY A 101 24.67 -7.21 -27.93
C GLY A 101 24.33 -5.86 -27.29
N ILE A 102 23.61 -5.85 -26.17
CA ILE A 102 23.34 -4.64 -25.39
C ILE A 102 24.58 -4.27 -24.57
N ASP A 103 25.07 -3.04 -24.73
CA ASP A 103 26.16 -2.49 -23.92
C ASP A 103 25.61 -1.91 -22.62
N ILE A 104 25.51 -2.75 -21.59
CA ILE A 104 24.94 -2.35 -20.29
C ILE A 104 25.72 -1.22 -19.59
N GLU A 105 26.93 -0.86 -20.05
CA GLU A 105 27.70 0.27 -19.51
C GLU A 105 27.28 1.61 -20.13
N ALA A 106 26.77 1.59 -21.37
CA ALA A 106 26.24 2.76 -22.05
C ALA A 106 24.80 3.09 -21.61
N HIS A 107 24.05 2.11 -21.12
CA HIS A 107 22.63 2.20 -20.79
C HIS A 107 22.34 2.32 -19.29
N ASP A 108 21.17 2.86 -18.98
CA ASP A 108 20.60 2.90 -17.62
C ASP A 108 19.69 1.66 -17.44
N VAL A 109 20.23 0.61 -16.82
CA VAL A 109 19.49 -0.62 -16.49
C VAL A 109 19.04 -0.58 -15.03
N ARG A 110 17.73 -0.42 -14.82
CA ARG A 110 17.13 -0.28 -13.47
C ARG A 110 16.19 -1.42 -13.14
N PHE A 111 16.27 -1.91 -11.91
CA PHE A 111 15.33 -2.87 -11.33
C PHE A 111 14.34 -2.10 -10.47
N VAL A 112 13.18 -1.78 -11.03
CA VAL A 112 12.13 -0.99 -10.38
C VAL A 112 11.15 -1.95 -9.73
N GLU A 113 10.75 -1.70 -8.48
CA GLU A 113 9.80 -2.59 -7.80
C GLU A 113 8.53 -2.77 -8.65
N ASP A 114 8.21 -4.04 -8.90
CA ASP A 114 6.88 -4.46 -9.30
C ASP A 114 6.63 -5.88 -8.76
N ASN A 115 5.55 -6.02 -7.99
CA ASN A 115 5.21 -7.29 -7.36
C ASN A 115 4.17 -7.99 -8.22
N TRP A 116 4.51 -9.18 -8.70
CA TRP A 116 3.65 -9.91 -9.62
C TRP A 116 2.66 -10.82 -8.88
N ALA A 117 1.41 -10.80 -9.32
CA ALA A 117 0.39 -11.75 -8.88
C ALA A 117 -0.53 -12.15 -10.02
N SER A 118 -0.89 -13.43 -10.06
CA SER A 118 -1.98 -13.98 -10.86
C SER A 118 -3.07 -14.52 -9.94
N PRO A 119 -4.11 -13.72 -9.63
CA PRO A 119 -5.21 -14.13 -8.77
C PRO A 119 -5.96 -15.36 -9.30
N ALA A 120 -6.07 -15.52 -10.62
CA ALA A 120 -6.76 -16.65 -11.23
C ALA A 120 -6.02 -17.99 -11.02
N LEU A 121 -4.71 -17.96 -10.81
CA LEU A 121 -3.88 -19.16 -10.63
C LEU A 121 -3.37 -19.33 -9.19
N GLY A 122 -3.69 -18.40 -8.29
CA GLY A 122 -3.15 -18.40 -6.93
C GLY A 122 -1.63 -18.35 -6.91
N ALA A 123 -1.02 -17.65 -7.87
CA ALA A 123 0.42 -17.49 -7.97
C ALA A 123 0.82 -16.05 -7.66
N TRP A 124 1.88 -15.86 -6.88
CA TRP A 124 2.43 -14.54 -6.61
C TRP A 124 3.90 -14.62 -6.20
N GLY A 125 4.59 -13.51 -6.41
CA GLY A 125 5.98 -13.32 -6.03
C GLY A 125 6.32 -11.84 -5.89
N LEU A 126 7.49 -11.58 -5.33
CA LEU A 126 8.06 -10.24 -5.28
C LEU A 126 9.16 -10.15 -6.34
N GLY A 127 9.41 -8.95 -6.86
CA GLY A 127 10.47 -8.76 -7.83
C GLY A 127 10.50 -7.37 -8.43
N TRP A 128 10.76 -7.33 -9.74
CA TRP A 128 11.02 -6.09 -10.47
C TRP A 128 10.50 -6.12 -11.90
N GLU A 129 10.07 -4.95 -12.35
CA GLU A 129 10.21 -4.57 -13.75
C GLU A 129 11.66 -4.12 -13.99
N VAL A 130 12.29 -4.63 -15.06
CA VAL A 130 13.60 -4.17 -15.49
C VAL A 130 13.45 -3.17 -16.62
N TRP A 131 13.92 -1.95 -16.37
CA TRP A 131 13.90 -0.85 -17.31
C TRP A 131 15.27 -0.68 -17.97
N LEU A 132 15.30 -0.54 -19.29
CA LEU A 132 16.45 -0.14 -20.10
C LEU A 132 16.13 1.24 -20.67
N ASP A 133 16.80 2.28 -20.15
CA ASP A 133 16.57 3.68 -20.55
C ASP A 133 15.08 4.10 -20.45
N GLY A 134 14.40 3.66 -19.39
CA GLY A 134 12.97 3.92 -19.16
C GLY A 134 12.01 2.92 -19.85
N LEU A 135 12.51 2.08 -20.77
CA LEU A 135 11.71 1.05 -21.42
C LEU A 135 11.69 -0.21 -20.58
N GLU A 136 10.52 -0.62 -20.11
CA GLU A 136 10.34 -1.91 -19.43
C GLU A 136 10.56 -3.06 -20.44
N ILE A 137 11.64 -3.82 -20.25
CA ILE A 137 12.06 -4.89 -21.16
C ILE A 137 11.93 -6.30 -20.56
N THR A 138 11.78 -6.43 -19.24
CA THR A 138 11.75 -7.73 -18.57
C THR A 138 10.97 -7.67 -17.25
N GLN A 139 10.19 -8.70 -16.95
CA GLN A 139 9.68 -8.96 -15.61
C GLN A 139 10.59 -9.96 -14.89
N PHE A 140 10.89 -9.69 -13.62
CA PHE A 140 11.69 -10.55 -12.75
C PHE A 140 10.88 -10.89 -11.50
N THR A 141 10.68 -12.18 -11.18
CA THR A 141 9.78 -12.59 -10.08
C THR A 141 10.35 -13.74 -9.26
N TYR A 142 10.39 -13.58 -7.93
CA TYR A 142 10.67 -14.66 -6.97
C TYR A 142 9.36 -15.27 -6.50
N PHE A 143 8.98 -16.41 -7.08
CA PHE A 143 7.72 -17.05 -6.72
C PHE A 143 7.71 -17.49 -5.25
N GLN A 144 6.77 -16.96 -4.49
CA GLN A 144 6.50 -17.38 -3.12
C GLN A 144 5.42 -18.44 -3.08
N GLN A 145 4.42 -18.31 -3.95
CA GLN A 145 3.35 -19.28 -4.12
C GLN A 145 3.00 -19.50 -5.58
N ALA A 146 2.52 -20.70 -5.90
CA ALA A 146 1.84 -21.02 -7.15
C ALA A 146 0.71 -22.03 -6.87
N GLY A 147 -0.47 -21.84 -7.46
CA GLY A 147 -1.62 -22.69 -7.14
C GLY A 147 -2.01 -22.63 -5.67
N GLY A 148 -1.78 -21.52 -4.97
CA GLY A 148 -2.00 -21.38 -3.53
C GLY A 148 -1.03 -22.19 -2.65
N LEU A 149 -0.08 -22.92 -3.24
CA LEU A 149 0.93 -23.68 -2.52
C LEU A 149 2.19 -22.83 -2.32
N THR A 150 2.68 -22.85 -1.09
CA THR A 150 3.96 -22.25 -0.73
C THR A 150 5.10 -23.02 -1.38
N LEU A 151 5.96 -22.33 -2.13
CA LEU A 151 7.06 -22.96 -2.84
C LEU A 151 8.29 -23.12 -1.94
N ASP A 152 8.89 -24.30 -2.01
CA ASP A 152 10.16 -24.62 -1.37
C ASP A 152 10.86 -25.75 -2.17
N PRO A 153 11.97 -25.46 -2.88
CA PRO A 153 12.68 -24.19 -2.91
C PRO A 153 11.98 -23.12 -3.77
N VAL A 154 12.32 -21.85 -3.51
CA VAL A 154 11.86 -20.70 -4.30
C VAL A 154 12.41 -20.75 -5.72
N SER A 155 11.58 -20.35 -6.67
CA SER A 155 11.92 -20.25 -8.09
C SER A 155 12.06 -18.79 -8.50
N VAL A 156 13.05 -18.48 -9.32
CA VAL A 156 13.15 -17.20 -10.01
C VAL A 156 12.62 -17.34 -11.42
N GLU A 157 11.71 -16.45 -11.78
CA GLU A 157 11.21 -16.24 -13.13
C GLU A 157 11.82 -14.99 -13.74
N ILE A 158 12.25 -15.10 -15.00
CA ILE A 158 12.77 -14.00 -15.81
C ILE A 158 12.03 -14.05 -17.15
N THR A 159 11.25 -13.02 -17.44
CA THR A 159 10.36 -12.95 -18.61
C THR A 159 10.69 -11.74 -19.45
N TYR A 160 11.30 -11.95 -20.62
CA TYR A 160 11.73 -10.89 -21.54
C TYR A 160 10.60 -10.52 -22.49
N GLY A 161 10.39 -9.23 -22.73
CA GLY A 161 9.52 -8.72 -23.79
C GLY A 161 10.32 -8.47 -25.07
N LEU A 162 10.32 -9.42 -26.01
CA LEU A 162 11.28 -9.41 -27.13
C LEU A 162 11.01 -8.29 -28.12
N GLU A 163 9.74 -7.99 -28.45
CA GLU A 163 9.42 -6.90 -29.36
C GLU A 163 9.98 -5.57 -28.85
N ARG A 164 9.84 -5.28 -27.56
CA ARG A 164 10.38 -4.04 -26.94
C ARG A 164 11.91 -3.98 -27.02
N ILE A 165 12.59 -5.07 -26.66
CA ILE A 165 14.05 -5.16 -26.74
C ILE A 165 14.53 -4.95 -28.18
N LEU A 166 13.89 -5.63 -29.15
CA LEU A 166 14.29 -5.58 -30.54
C LEU A 166 13.97 -4.23 -31.17
N MET A 167 12.84 -3.60 -30.86
CA MET A 167 12.54 -2.24 -31.31
C MET A 167 13.63 -1.25 -30.90
N ALA A 168 14.08 -1.33 -29.64
CA ALA A 168 15.18 -0.50 -29.13
C ALA A 168 16.51 -0.80 -29.86
N LEU A 169 16.90 -2.08 -29.96
CA LEU A 169 18.15 -2.50 -30.61
C LEU A 169 18.19 -2.20 -32.11
N GLN A 170 17.03 -2.23 -32.76
CA GLN A 170 16.88 -2.00 -34.19
C GLN A 170 16.64 -0.52 -34.53
N GLY A 171 16.38 0.33 -33.53
CA GLY A 171 16.07 1.75 -33.73
C GLY A 171 14.78 1.98 -34.50
N VAL A 172 13.81 1.06 -34.40
CA VAL A 172 12.50 1.16 -35.07
C VAL A 172 11.42 1.62 -34.10
N SER A 173 10.47 2.41 -34.59
CA SER A 173 9.43 3.03 -33.76
C SER A 173 8.11 2.27 -33.72
N HIS A 174 7.96 1.20 -34.49
CA HIS A 174 6.73 0.41 -34.59
C HIS A 174 7.08 -1.07 -34.68
N PHE A 175 6.32 -1.94 -34.01
CA PHE A 175 6.59 -3.39 -33.99
C PHE A 175 6.61 -4.02 -35.39
N LYS A 176 5.73 -3.58 -36.30
CA LYS A 176 5.66 -4.00 -37.71
C LYS A 176 7.01 -3.87 -38.44
N ASP A 177 7.84 -2.89 -38.06
CA ASP A 177 9.10 -2.60 -38.74
C ASP A 177 10.28 -3.44 -38.19
N ILE A 178 10.08 -4.23 -37.13
CA ILE A 178 11.11 -5.12 -36.62
C ILE A 178 11.52 -6.09 -37.73
N VAL A 179 12.80 -6.16 -38.04
CA VAL A 179 13.36 -7.19 -38.93
C VAL A 179 13.33 -8.51 -38.19
N TYR A 180 12.41 -9.39 -38.60
CA TYR A 180 12.23 -10.69 -37.98
C TYR A 180 13.33 -11.66 -38.42
N ALA A 181 13.57 -11.71 -39.72
CA ALA A 181 14.61 -12.49 -40.39
C ALA A 181 15.14 -11.70 -41.61
N PRO A 182 16.28 -12.08 -42.22
CA PRO A 182 16.79 -11.38 -43.40
C PRO A 182 15.74 -11.26 -44.52
N GLY A 183 15.33 -10.02 -44.81
CA GLY A 183 14.34 -9.70 -45.84
C GLY A 183 12.87 -9.89 -45.44
N VAL A 184 12.57 -10.14 -44.16
CA VAL A 184 11.20 -10.30 -43.66
C VAL A 184 11.01 -9.50 -42.37
N THR A 185 10.00 -8.63 -42.36
CA THR A 185 9.60 -7.84 -41.20
C THR A 185 8.55 -8.55 -40.35
N TYR A 186 8.42 -8.15 -39.08
CA TYR A 186 7.41 -8.67 -38.18
C TYR A 186 5.99 -8.36 -38.67
N GLY A 187 5.79 -7.17 -39.26
CA GLY A 187 4.51 -6.74 -39.82
C GLY A 187 4.05 -7.59 -41.00
N GLU A 188 4.97 -8.02 -41.87
CA GLU A 188 4.67 -8.93 -42.98
C GLU A 188 4.20 -10.32 -42.50
N ILE A 189 4.66 -10.76 -41.32
CA ILE A 189 4.28 -12.06 -40.75
C ILE A 189 2.99 -11.95 -39.91
N PHE A 190 2.91 -10.97 -39.03
CA PHE A 190 1.90 -10.91 -37.95
C PHE A 190 0.91 -9.75 -38.07
N GLY A 191 1.15 -8.77 -38.94
CA GLY A 191 0.33 -7.54 -39.01
C GLY A 191 -1.13 -7.80 -39.35
N GLN A 192 -1.42 -8.72 -40.27
CA GLN A 192 -2.79 -9.10 -40.62
C GLN A 192 -3.48 -9.84 -39.46
N ALA A 193 -2.77 -10.76 -38.81
CA ALA A 193 -3.31 -11.51 -37.67
C ALA A 193 -3.63 -10.59 -36.49
N GLU A 194 -2.77 -9.60 -36.23
CA GLU A 194 -3.02 -8.60 -35.18
C GLU A 194 -4.31 -7.80 -35.42
N TYR A 195 -4.55 -7.38 -36.67
CA TYR A 195 -5.80 -6.70 -37.03
C TYR A 195 -7.03 -7.60 -36.83
N GLU A 196 -7.02 -8.80 -37.40
CA GLU A 196 -8.18 -9.71 -37.37
C GLU A 196 -8.50 -10.17 -35.95
N MET A 197 -7.47 -10.52 -35.16
CA MET A 197 -7.67 -10.94 -33.77
C MET A 197 -8.10 -9.79 -32.87
N SER A 198 -7.60 -8.57 -33.10
CA SER A 198 -8.09 -7.39 -32.38
C SER A 198 -9.57 -7.18 -32.60
N ARG A 199 -10.01 -7.23 -33.86
CA ARG A 199 -11.43 -7.12 -34.22
C ARG A 199 -12.26 -8.25 -33.60
N TYR A 200 -11.74 -9.48 -33.61
CA TYR A 200 -12.40 -10.58 -32.93
C TYR A 200 -12.58 -10.30 -31.44
N TYR A 201 -11.50 -9.97 -30.71
CA TYR A 201 -11.57 -9.79 -29.26
C TYR A 201 -12.38 -8.57 -28.82
N LEU A 202 -12.35 -7.49 -29.60
CA LEU A 202 -13.02 -6.24 -29.22
C LEU A 202 -14.45 -6.13 -29.76
N ASP A 203 -14.74 -6.68 -30.94
CA ASP A 203 -16.00 -6.42 -31.65
C ASP A 203 -16.85 -7.68 -31.83
N ASP A 204 -16.24 -8.74 -32.35
CA ASP A 204 -16.99 -9.86 -32.96
C ASP A 204 -17.10 -11.13 -32.08
N ALA A 205 -16.32 -11.24 -31.00
CA ALA A 205 -16.37 -12.42 -30.14
C ALA A 205 -17.75 -12.56 -29.49
N ASP A 206 -18.40 -13.69 -29.75
CA ASP A 206 -19.72 -14.01 -29.23
C ASP A 206 -19.65 -14.28 -27.72
N VAL A 207 -20.33 -13.44 -26.95
CA VAL A 207 -20.29 -13.45 -25.48
C VAL A 207 -20.94 -14.72 -24.93
N ASP A 208 -22.08 -15.14 -25.47
CA ASP A 208 -22.81 -16.32 -24.99
C ASP A 208 -22.01 -17.60 -25.22
N THR A 209 -21.43 -17.76 -26.41
CA THR A 209 -20.53 -18.88 -26.72
C THR A 209 -19.36 -18.94 -25.76
N ASN A 210 -18.69 -17.80 -25.48
CA ASN A 210 -17.56 -17.79 -24.55
C ASN A 210 -17.98 -18.10 -23.11
N ARG A 211 -19.16 -17.64 -22.67
CA ARG A 211 -19.71 -18.03 -21.35
C ARG A 211 -19.96 -19.54 -21.28
N GLU A 212 -20.52 -20.15 -22.32
CA GLU A 212 -20.71 -21.61 -22.40
C GLU A 212 -19.38 -22.38 -22.39
N LEU A 213 -18.38 -21.90 -23.13
CA LEU A 213 -17.05 -22.51 -23.17
C LEU A 213 -16.35 -22.47 -21.81
N PHE A 214 -16.38 -21.32 -21.12
CA PHE A 214 -15.83 -21.19 -19.77
C PHE A 214 -16.43 -22.24 -18.81
N GLU A 215 -17.75 -22.41 -18.84
CA GLU A 215 -18.46 -23.38 -18.02
C GLU A 215 -18.10 -24.83 -18.39
N ALA A 216 -18.08 -25.15 -19.68
CA ALA A 216 -17.76 -26.48 -20.19
C ALA A 216 -16.31 -26.88 -19.84
N TYR A 217 -15.35 -25.97 -20.03
CA TYR A 217 -13.95 -26.21 -19.70
C TYR A 217 -13.73 -26.39 -18.21
N ALA A 218 -14.37 -25.58 -17.36
CA ALA A 218 -14.25 -25.72 -15.92
C ALA A 218 -14.85 -27.05 -15.42
N LYS A 219 -15.97 -27.50 -16.02
CA LYS A 219 -16.57 -28.81 -15.73
C LYS A 219 -15.64 -29.95 -16.13
N GLU A 220 -14.98 -29.86 -17.28
CA GLU A 220 -14.06 -30.88 -17.75
C GLU A 220 -12.77 -30.93 -16.91
N ALA A 221 -12.23 -29.78 -16.51
CA ALA A 221 -11.12 -29.70 -15.56
C ALA A 221 -11.45 -30.43 -14.25
N ARG A 222 -12.65 -30.21 -13.69
CA ARG A 222 -13.13 -30.91 -12.49
C ARG A 222 -13.19 -32.42 -12.71
N ARG A 223 -13.79 -32.88 -13.81
CA ARG A 223 -13.88 -34.32 -14.14
C ARG A 223 -12.49 -34.97 -14.23
N LEU A 224 -11.50 -34.25 -14.77
CA LEU A 224 -10.12 -34.75 -14.89
C LEU A 224 -9.38 -34.77 -13.54
N LEU A 225 -9.66 -33.82 -12.64
CA LEU A 225 -9.20 -33.86 -11.25
C LEU A 225 -9.77 -35.08 -10.51
N ASP A 226 -11.06 -35.38 -10.66
CA ASP A 226 -11.70 -36.58 -10.08
C ASP A 226 -11.05 -37.88 -10.58
N LEU A 227 -10.53 -37.88 -11.81
CA LEU A 227 -9.77 -38.99 -12.41
C LEU A 227 -8.28 -39.00 -12.04
N ARG A 228 -7.81 -38.07 -11.20
CA ARG A 228 -6.41 -37.88 -10.81
C ARG A 228 -5.47 -37.61 -11.99
N LEU A 229 -5.93 -36.83 -12.97
CA LEU A 229 -5.16 -36.44 -14.16
C LEU A 229 -4.83 -34.93 -14.16
N PRO A 230 -3.82 -34.48 -13.38
CA PRO A 230 -3.56 -33.04 -13.17
C PRO A 230 -3.10 -32.31 -14.44
N VAL A 231 -2.33 -32.97 -15.31
CA VAL A 231 -1.80 -32.35 -16.54
C VAL A 231 -2.93 -31.95 -17.51
N PRO A 232 -3.83 -32.85 -17.94
CA PRO A 232 -4.94 -32.43 -18.80
C PRO A 232 -5.95 -31.55 -18.06
N ALA A 233 -6.17 -31.73 -16.75
CA ALA A 233 -7.01 -30.82 -15.96
C ALA A 233 -6.49 -29.38 -16.05
N TYR A 234 -5.18 -29.18 -15.90
CA TYR A 234 -4.54 -27.88 -16.03
C TYR A 234 -4.73 -27.27 -17.42
N SER A 235 -4.61 -28.07 -18.50
CA SER A 235 -4.87 -27.58 -19.86
C SER A 235 -6.29 -27.02 -20.03
N TYR A 236 -7.29 -27.57 -19.34
CA TYR A 236 -8.64 -27.00 -19.33
C TYR A 236 -8.77 -25.76 -18.46
N VAL A 237 -8.01 -25.64 -17.37
CA VAL A 237 -7.91 -24.38 -16.60
C VAL A 237 -7.34 -23.25 -17.47
N LEU A 238 -6.33 -23.54 -18.31
CA LEU A 238 -5.79 -22.55 -19.25
C LEU A 238 -6.84 -22.08 -20.26
N LYS A 239 -7.67 -23.00 -20.77
CA LYS A 239 -8.78 -22.65 -21.66
C LYS A 239 -9.86 -21.81 -20.99
N CYS A 240 -10.17 -22.10 -19.71
CA CYS A 240 -11.02 -21.20 -18.91
C CYS A 240 -10.41 -19.80 -18.83
N SER A 241 -9.10 -19.70 -18.58
CA SER A 241 -8.41 -18.42 -18.48
C SER A 241 -8.48 -17.63 -19.79
N HIS A 242 -8.26 -18.27 -20.94
CA HIS A 242 -8.34 -17.58 -22.21
C HIS A 242 -9.78 -17.13 -22.52
N SER A 243 -10.77 -18.02 -22.34
CA SER A 243 -12.18 -17.69 -22.53
C SER A 243 -12.64 -16.55 -21.62
N PHE A 244 -12.16 -16.52 -20.37
CA PHE A 244 -12.38 -15.39 -19.47
C PHE A 244 -11.79 -14.09 -20.02
N ASN A 245 -10.54 -14.10 -20.50
CA ASN A 245 -9.90 -12.90 -21.04
C ASN A 245 -10.64 -12.35 -22.27
N VAL A 246 -11.22 -13.23 -23.10
CA VAL A 246 -12.06 -12.82 -24.24
C VAL A 246 -13.33 -12.11 -23.74
N LEU A 247 -13.99 -12.65 -22.70
CA LEU A 247 -15.16 -12.01 -22.10
C LEU A 247 -14.83 -10.65 -21.46
N ASP A 248 -13.66 -10.55 -20.81
CA ASP A 248 -13.19 -9.31 -20.18
C ASP A 248 -12.91 -8.23 -21.25
N ALA A 249 -12.23 -8.59 -22.35
CA ALA A 249 -11.98 -7.70 -23.49
C ALA A 249 -13.26 -7.19 -24.16
N ARG A 250 -14.31 -8.02 -24.19
CA ARG A 250 -15.64 -7.63 -24.68
C ARG A 250 -16.42 -6.73 -23.70
N GLY A 251 -15.85 -6.43 -22.52
CA GLY A 251 -16.52 -5.68 -21.46
C GLY A 251 -17.69 -6.44 -20.83
N ALA A 252 -17.76 -7.76 -21.04
CA ALA A 252 -18.92 -8.57 -20.68
C ALA A 252 -18.85 -9.13 -19.24
N ILE A 253 -17.87 -8.72 -18.44
CA ILE A 253 -17.61 -9.23 -17.09
C ILE A 253 -17.75 -8.11 -16.07
N SER A 254 -18.60 -8.32 -15.06
CA SER A 254 -18.71 -7.41 -13.89
C SER A 254 -17.59 -7.57 -12.88
N THR A 255 -17.46 -6.62 -11.95
CA THR A 255 -16.51 -6.74 -10.82
C THR A 255 -16.79 -8.00 -9.97
N THR A 256 -18.05 -8.33 -9.73
CA THR A 256 -18.49 -9.52 -8.99
C THR A 256 -18.27 -10.81 -9.78
N GLU A 257 -18.59 -10.81 -11.08
CA GLU A 257 -18.35 -11.95 -11.98
C GLU A 257 -16.85 -12.23 -12.12
N ARG A 258 -16.02 -11.19 -12.28
CA ARG A 258 -14.56 -11.29 -12.29
C ARG A 258 -14.07 -11.99 -11.03
N ALA A 259 -14.54 -11.55 -9.86
CA ALA A 259 -14.18 -12.18 -8.59
C ALA A 259 -14.60 -13.66 -8.52
N ARG A 260 -15.81 -13.99 -8.99
CA ARG A 260 -16.33 -15.38 -9.03
C ARG A 260 -15.54 -16.27 -9.99
N SER A 261 -15.27 -15.78 -11.20
CA SER A 261 -14.49 -16.49 -12.22
C SER A 261 -13.06 -16.71 -11.76
N PHE A 262 -12.43 -15.71 -11.16
CA PHE A 262 -11.11 -15.85 -10.53
C PHE A 262 -11.13 -16.84 -9.37
N ALA A 263 -12.14 -16.82 -8.50
CA ALA A 263 -12.25 -17.79 -7.42
C ALA A 263 -12.37 -19.23 -7.94
N ARG A 264 -13.16 -19.44 -9.01
CA ARG A 264 -13.33 -20.75 -9.64
C ARG A 264 -12.04 -21.25 -10.29
N MET A 265 -11.38 -20.42 -11.11
CA MET A 265 -10.11 -20.78 -11.73
C MET A 265 -9.03 -21.04 -10.68
N ARG A 266 -8.99 -20.24 -9.61
CA ARG A 266 -8.05 -20.40 -8.51
C ARG A 266 -8.27 -21.70 -7.76
N GLY A 267 -9.52 -22.08 -7.49
CA GLY A 267 -9.86 -23.36 -6.87
C GLY A 267 -9.40 -24.54 -7.73
N LEU A 268 -9.68 -24.51 -9.04
CA LEU A 268 -9.23 -25.55 -9.96
C LEU A 268 -7.69 -25.60 -10.06
N ALA A 269 -7.02 -24.45 -10.16
CA ALA A 269 -5.57 -24.36 -10.23
C ALA A 269 -4.90 -24.87 -8.93
N HIS A 270 -5.51 -24.61 -7.77
CA HIS A 270 -5.06 -25.11 -6.48
C HIS A 270 -5.14 -26.64 -6.41
N GLU A 271 -6.29 -27.22 -6.74
CA GLU A 271 -6.47 -28.68 -6.76
C GLU A 271 -5.54 -29.36 -7.78
N VAL A 272 -5.31 -28.72 -8.94
CA VAL A 272 -4.30 -29.18 -9.92
C VAL A 272 -2.90 -29.19 -9.31
N ALA A 273 -2.51 -28.12 -8.60
CA ALA A 273 -1.18 -28.00 -8.01
C ALA A 273 -0.97 -29.03 -6.89
N GLU A 274 -1.96 -29.22 -6.01
CA GLU A 274 -1.94 -30.24 -4.95
C GLU A 274 -1.80 -31.64 -5.54
N LEU A 275 -2.68 -31.98 -6.50
CA LEU A 275 -2.65 -33.28 -7.14
C LEU A 275 -1.34 -33.48 -7.90
N TRP A 276 -0.82 -32.47 -8.59
CA TRP A 276 0.48 -32.57 -9.25
C TRP A 276 1.60 -32.87 -8.24
N ALA A 277 1.69 -32.12 -7.14
CA ALA A 277 2.68 -32.35 -6.09
C ALA A 277 2.55 -33.76 -5.50
N GLU A 278 1.34 -34.23 -5.24
CA GLU A 278 1.05 -35.59 -4.79
C GLU A 278 1.55 -36.64 -5.79
N ARG A 279 1.22 -36.50 -7.08
CA ARG A 279 1.67 -37.41 -8.14
C ARG A 279 3.20 -37.44 -8.28
N ARG A 280 3.88 -36.31 -8.04
CA ARG A 280 5.36 -36.26 -8.03
C ARG A 280 5.94 -36.96 -6.81
N ALA A 281 5.32 -36.81 -5.64
CA ALA A 281 5.72 -37.51 -4.42
C ALA A 281 5.54 -39.03 -4.52
N GLU A 282 4.44 -39.52 -5.09
CA GLU A 282 4.21 -40.94 -5.37
C GLU A 282 5.29 -41.55 -6.28
N LEU A 283 5.85 -40.74 -7.19
CA LEU A 283 6.95 -41.14 -8.07
C LEU A 283 8.33 -40.98 -7.42
N ASN A 284 8.39 -40.59 -6.14
CA ASN A 284 9.61 -40.28 -5.40
C ASN A 284 10.48 -39.20 -6.06
N HIS A 285 9.85 -38.17 -6.63
CA HIS A 285 10.56 -37.00 -7.20
C HIS A 285 11.69 -37.38 -8.18
N PRO A 286 11.38 -38.02 -9.32
CA PRO A 286 12.38 -38.63 -10.20
C PRO A 286 13.22 -37.64 -11.03
N LEU A 287 12.88 -36.35 -11.07
CA LEU A 287 13.67 -35.34 -11.77
C LEU A 287 14.84 -34.90 -10.91
N GLY A 288 16.02 -35.42 -11.24
CA GLY A 288 17.32 -34.94 -10.80
C GLY A 288 17.48 -34.81 -9.29
N THR A 289 18.40 -35.57 -8.70
CA THR A 289 19.06 -35.07 -7.48
C THR A 289 19.94 -33.92 -7.95
N GLY A 290 19.36 -32.73 -8.12
CA GLY A 290 20.14 -31.55 -8.47
C GLY A 290 21.29 -31.54 -7.49
N THR A 291 22.51 -31.74 -7.99
CA THR A 291 23.68 -31.30 -7.26
C THR A 291 23.40 -29.83 -7.09
N GLY A 292 22.88 -29.47 -5.89
CA GLY A 292 22.80 -28.10 -5.48
C GLY A 292 24.11 -27.50 -5.91
N VAL A 293 24.05 -26.37 -6.61
CA VAL A 293 25.24 -25.55 -6.84
C VAL A 293 25.90 -25.58 -5.48
N THR A 294 27.00 -26.33 -5.44
CA THR A 294 27.76 -26.49 -4.22
C THR A 294 28.27 -25.08 -4.11
N GLU A 295 27.62 -24.28 -3.26
CA GLU A 295 28.28 -23.13 -2.71
C GLU A 295 29.66 -23.66 -2.38
N THR A 296 30.64 -23.12 -3.07
CA THR A 296 32.01 -23.21 -2.62
C THR A 296 31.95 -22.71 -1.19
N ALA A 297 31.76 -23.64 -0.26
CA ALA A 297 32.17 -23.50 1.11
C ALA A 297 33.63 -23.12 0.94
N GLN A 298 33.89 -21.82 1.01
CA GLN A 298 35.21 -21.37 1.34
C GLN A 298 35.50 -22.10 2.66
N ASP A 299 36.49 -22.98 2.63
CA ASP A 299 37.02 -23.63 3.82
C ASP A 299 37.24 -22.52 4.86
N THR A 300 36.32 -22.45 5.82
CA THR A 300 36.41 -21.52 6.93
C THR A 300 37.42 -22.12 7.89
N ALA A 301 38.63 -21.54 7.89
CA ALA A 301 39.46 -21.59 9.08
C ALA A 301 38.61 -21.08 10.26
N GLU A 302 38.66 -21.77 11.40
CA GLU A 302 38.09 -21.27 12.65
C GLU A 302 38.51 -19.81 12.82
N PRO A 303 37.57 -18.89 13.18
CA PRO A 303 37.91 -17.50 13.40
C PRO A 303 38.96 -17.47 14.52
N THR A 304 40.20 -17.19 14.13
CA THR A 304 41.26 -16.99 15.11
C THR A 304 40.97 -15.65 15.76
N PRO A 305 40.75 -15.56 17.07
CA PRO A 305 40.51 -14.27 17.72
C PRO A 305 41.69 -13.37 17.41
N ALA A 306 41.42 -12.28 16.70
CA ALA A 306 42.41 -11.25 16.43
C ALA A 306 42.85 -10.60 17.76
N PRO A 307 44.11 -10.14 17.88
CA PRO A 307 44.58 -9.48 19.09
C PRO A 307 43.69 -8.29 19.43
N GLU A 308 43.30 -8.17 20.70
CA GLU A 308 42.36 -7.14 21.14
C GLU A 308 42.91 -5.73 20.84
N PRO A 309 42.16 -4.90 20.12
CA PRO A 309 42.62 -3.57 19.78
C PRO A 309 42.74 -2.67 21.02
N ASP A 310 43.86 -1.94 21.12
CA ASP A 310 44.06 -0.93 22.15
C ASP A 310 43.47 0.41 21.67
N GLY A 311 42.39 0.87 22.30
CA GLY A 311 41.75 2.17 22.05
C GLY A 311 40.43 2.13 21.25
N ARG A 312 39.81 3.30 21.16
CA ARG A 312 38.50 3.50 20.50
C ARG A 312 38.58 3.37 18.99
N ARG A 313 37.57 2.77 18.36
CA ARG A 313 37.53 2.52 16.91
C ARG A 313 36.17 2.83 16.30
N THR A 314 36.16 3.04 14.99
CA THR A 314 34.93 3.19 14.19
C THR A 314 34.43 1.80 13.77
N LEU A 315 33.13 1.55 13.89
CA LEU A 315 32.49 0.40 13.27
C LEU A 315 31.88 0.81 11.93
N ALA A 316 32.10 0.02 10.88
CA ALA A 316 31.37 0.07 9.63
C ALA A 316 30.63 -1.26 9.44
N PHE A 317 29.31 -1.20 9.35
CA PHE A 317 28.44 -2.36 9.13
C PHE A 317 27.52 -2.10 7.95
N GLU A 318 27.47 -3.02 6.99
CA GLU A 318 26.62 -2.93 5.81
C GLU A 318 25.83 -4.23 5.62
N ILE A 319 24.54 -4.08 5.33
CA ILE A 319 23.69 -5.16 4.83
C ILE A 319 23.40 -4.85 3.37
N GLY A 320 23.84 -5.73 2.47
CA GLY A 320 23.68 -5.57 1.04
C GLY A 320 22.53 -6.38 0.47
N PHE A 321 21.72 -5.74 -0.35
CA PHE A 321 20.50 -6.29 -0.94
C PHE A 321 20.55 -6.27 -2.48
N GLU A 322 19.68 -7.05 -3.10
CA GLU A 322 19.14 -6.65 -4.41
C GLU A 322 18.18 -5.46 -4.24
N GLU A 323 17.86 -4.75 -5.32
CA GLU A 323 17.19 -3.44 -5.32
C GLU A 323 15.90 -3.41 -4.49
N LEU A 324 15.94 -2.70 -3.37
CA LEU A 324 14.82 -2.44 -2.49
C LEU A 324 13.79 -1.51 -3.15
N PRO A 325 12.50 -1.72 -2.86
CA PRO A 325 11.47 -0.71 -3.05
C PRO A 325 11.85 0.66 -2.46
N PRO A 326 11.51 1.79 -3.12
CA PRO A 326 11.81 3.12 -2.58
C PRO A 326 11.27 3.35 -1.17
N ALA A 327 10.04 2.92 -0.90
CA ALA A 327 9.42 3.03 0.42
C ALA A 327 10.09 2.12 1.47
N GLU A 328 10.65 0.98 1.06
CA GLU A 328 11.38 0.09 1.97
C GLU A 328 12.77 0.64 2.28
N ALA A 329 13.44 1.25 1.30
CA ALA A 329 14.72 1.92 1.50
C ALA A 329 14.62 3.12 2.48
N GLU A 330 13.46 3.75 2.56
CA GLU A 330 13.18 4.78 3.58
C GLU A 330 12.95 4.15 4.97
N ARG A 331 12.03 3.18 5.08
CA ARG A 331 11.66 2.53 6.36
C ARG A 331 12.81 1.76 7.02
N ILE A 332 13.72 1.19 6.23
CA ILE A 332 14.81 0.37 6.76
C ILE A 332 15.80 1.18 7.60
N VAL A 333 15.96 2.48 7.33
CA VAL A 333 16.87 3.35 8.10
C VAL A 333 16.45 3.41 9.56
N ASP A 334 15.17 3.70 9.82
CA ASP A 334 14.63 3.81 11.17
C ASP A 334 14.62 2.44 11.86
N SER A 335 14.23 1.39 11.14
CA SER A 335 14.17 0.03 11.68
C SER A 335 15.54 -0.50 12.11
N VAL A 336 16.57 -0.28 11.28
CA VAL A 336 17.94 -0.70 11.60
C VAL A 336 18.54 0.17 12.71
N ARG A 337 18.26 1.47 12.71
CA ARG A 337 18.68 2.37 13.79
C ARG A 337 18.14 1.90 15.14
N GLU A 338 16.82 1.68 15.24
CA GLU A 338 16.18 1.21 16.46
C GLU A 338 16.74 -0.16 16.91
N ALA A 339 16.97 -1.08 15.98
CA ALA A 339 17.52 -2.40 16.28
C ALA A 339 18.96 -2.33 16.82
N VAL A 340 19.81 -1.47 16.23
CA VAL A 340 21.19 -1.27 16.70
C VAL A 340 21.21 -0.55 18.05
N GLU A 341 20.41 0.52 18.22
CA GLU A 341 20.31 1.24 19.50
C GLU A 341 19.80 0.36 20.63
N THR A 342 18.78 -0.45 20.37
CA THR A 342 18.24 -1.42 21.33
C THR A 342 19.27 -2.50 21.65
N GLY A 343 19.92 -3.04 20.62
CA GLY A 343 20.95 -4.06 20.76
C GLY A 343 22.14 -3.60 21.59
N LEU A 344 22.66 -2.40 21.32
CA LEU A 344 23.77 -1.80 22.07
C LEU A 344 23.33 -1.32 23.46
N GLY A 345 22.13 -0.78 23.61
CA GLY A 345 21.57 -0.33 24.88
C GLY A 345 21.32 -1.46 25.89
N ALA A 346 21.22 -2.71 25.42
CA ALA A 346 21.20 -3.91 26.27
C ALA A 346 22.60 -4.32 26.76
N THR A 347 23.65 -3.62 26.34
CA THR A 347 25.06 -3.89 26.66
C THR A 347 25.64 -2.74 27.48
N ARG A 348 26.89 -2.89 27.93
CA ARG A 348 27.63 -1.78 28.57
C ARG A 348 28.68 -1.16 27.64
N LEU A 349 28.64 -1.50 26.34
CA LEU A 349 29.68 -1.08 25.39
C LEU A 349 29.55 0.42 25.12
N GLY A 350 30.56 1.20 25.51
CA GLY A 350 30.60 2.62 25.21
C GLY A 350 30.79 2.87 23.72
N HIS A 351 30.06 3.84 23.16
CA HIS A 351 30.20 4.25 21.77
C HIS A 351 29.82 5.73 21.59
N GLY A 352 30.22 6.29 20.46
CA GLY A 352 29.88 7.62 19.99
C GLY A 352 28.59 7.64 19.18
N ALA A 353 28.52 8.54 18.20
CA ALA A 353 27.33 8.77 17.38
C ALA A 353 27.04 7.57 16.46
N LEU A 354 25.75 7.26 16.32
CA LEU A 354 25.24 6.25 15.39
C LEU A 354 24.68 6.94 14.13
N HIS A 355 25.27 6.63 12.99
CA HIS A 355 24.80 7.07 11.69
C HIS A 355 24.29 5.88 10.88
N VAL A 356 23.07 5.99 10.36
CA VAL A 356 22.43 4.98 9.52
C VAL A 356 21.96 5.66 8.25
N ALA A 357 22.32 5.10 7.10
CA ALA A 357 21.94 5.59 5.78
C ALA A 357 21.57 4.41 4.87
N ALA A 358 20.73 4.64 3.88
CA ALA A 358 20.30 3.60 2.95
C ALA A 358 20.30 4.07 1.49
N THR A 359 20.50 3.10 0.60
CA THR A 359 20.33 3.21 -0.85
C THR A 359 19.43 2.05 -1.31
N PRO A 360 19.01 2.00 -2.58
CA PRO A 360 18.27 0.85 -3.09
C PRO A 360 18.96 -0.50 -2.83
N ARG A 361 20.29 -0.56 -2.73
CA ARG A 361 21.02 -1.85 -2.63
C ARG A 361 21.69 -2.09 -1.29
N ARG A 362 21.56 -1.19 -0.31
CA ARG A 362 22.26 -1.33 0.98
C ARG A 362 21.65 -0.50 2.08
N VAL A 363 21.86 -0.94 3.32
CA VAL A 363 21.83 -0.09 4.51
C VAL A 363 23.24 -0.10 5.13
N VAL A 364 23.74 1.08 5.45
CA VAL A 364 25.06 1.31 6.05
C VAL A 364 24.87 1.89 7.43
N VAL A 365 25.56 1.29 8.39
CA VAL A 365 25.66 1.72 9.78
C VAL A 365 27.12 2.09 10.05
N THR A 366 27.34 3.30 10.56
CA THR A 366 28.63 3.70 11.13
C THR A 366 28.44 4.10 12.57
N LEU A 367 29.32 3.62 13.44
CA LEU A 367 29.30 3.90 14.86
C LEU A 367 30.67 4.40 15.27
N ASP A 368 30.72 5.65 15.73
CA ASP A 368 31.97 6.29 16.11
C ASP A 368 32.45 5.81 17.47
N ALA A 369 33.76 5.93 17.72
CA ALA A 369 34.35 5.88 19.06
C ALA A 369 33.92 4.68 19.92
N VAL A 370 33.75 3.50 19.31
CA VAL A 370 33.45 2.24 20.01
C VAL A 370 34.60 1.91 20.95
N GLU A 371 34.30 1.79 22.24
CA GLU A 371 35.27 1.40 23.26
C GLU A 371 35.76 -0.03 23.03
N PRO A 372 37.01 -0.39 23.36
CA PRO A 372 37.55 -1.72 23.09
C PRO A 372 36.86 -2.85 23.86
N ALA A 373 36.21 -2.53 24.98
CA ALA A 373 35.44 -3.47 25.78
C ALA A 373 34.35 -2.76 26.60
N GLU A 374 33.35 -3.52 27.03
CA GLU A 374 32.46 -3.11 28.11
C GLU A 374 33.27 -2.83 29.39
N PRO A 375 32.86 -1.88 30.25
CA PRO A 375 33.42 -1.78 31.58
C PRO A 375 33.10 -3.04 32.38
N ASP A 376 34.04 -3.42 33.25
CA ASP A 376 33.79 -4.40 34.30
C ASP A 376 32.61 -3.92 35.15
N GLY A 377 31.77 -4.86 35.58
CA GLY A 377 30.63 -4.55 36.43
C GLY A 377 30.48 -5.55 37.55
N GLU A 378 29.57 -5.25 38.46
CA GLU A 378 29.31 -6.09 39.63
C GLU A 378 27.93 -6.74 39.52
N GLN A 379 27.86 -8.06 39.66
CA GLN A 379 26.60 -8.79 39.77
C GLN A 379 26.41 -9.24 41.21
N SER A 380 25.37 -8.73 41.86
CA SER A 380 25.00 -9.11 43.23
C SER A 380 23.89 -10.16 43.23
N VAL A 381 24.18 -11.35 43.76
CA VAL A 381 23.20 -12.42 43.96
C VAL A 381 22.70 -12.37 45.40
N ARG A 382 21.39 -12.14 45.57
CA ARG A 382 20.75 -12.04 46.89
C ARG A 382 20.53 -13.41 47.52
N GLY A 383 21.15 -13.62 48.67
CA GLY A 383 21.01 -14.80 49.52
C GLY A 383 19.98 -14.65 50.64
N PRO A 384 20.00 -15.54 51.65
CA PRO A 384 19.06 -15.51 52.76
C PRO A 384 19.21 -14.23 53.61
N ARG A 385 18.16 -13.90 54.37
CA ARG A 385 18.20 -12.79 55.34
C ARG A 385 19.32 -13.00 56.35
N VAL A 386 19.94 -11.91 56.82
CA VAL A 386 21.00 -11.99 57.84
C VAL A 386 20.54 -12.76 59.08
N SER A 387 19.29 -12.55 59.52
CA SER A 387 18.67 -13.27 60.64
C SER A 387 18.47 -14.78 60.43
N ALA A 388 18.51 -15.25 59.18
CA ALA A 388 18.42 -16.65 58.80
C ALA A 388 19.78 -17.22 58.37
N ALA A 389 20.77 -16.35 58.11
CA ALA A 389 22.09 -16.70 57.63
C ALA A 389 23.10 -16.92 58.78
N TYR A 390 22.89 -16.26 59.92
CA TYR A 390 23.73 -16.38 61.12
C TYR A 390 22.87 -16.71 62.34
N ASP A 391 23.37 -17.55 63.25
CA ASP A 391 22.72 -17.85 64.53
C ASP A 391 22.99 -16.77 65.61
N ALA A 392 22.51 -16.99 66.84
CA ALA A 392 22.60 -16.02 67.94
C ALA A 392 24.05 -15.77 68.40
N GLU A 393 24.95 -16.72 68.13
CA GLU A 393 26.38 -16.68 68.42
C GLU A 393 27.21 -16.14 67.23
N GLY A 394 26.56 -15.87 66.09
CA GLY A 394 27.17 -15.31 64.89
C GLY A 394 27.79 -16.33 63.94
N ALA A 395 27.54 -17.63 64.13
CA ALA A 395 28.05 -18.68 63.27
C ALA A 395 27.16 -18.91 62.02
N PRO A 396 27.73 -19.33 60.86
CA PRO A 396 26.99 -19.61 59.63
C PRO A 396 25.95 -20.71 59.80
N THR A 397 24.69 -20.44 59.48
CA THR A 397 23.62 -21.45 59.50
C THR A 397 23.69 -22.37 58.28
N PRO A 398 22.99 -23.53 58.28
CA PRO A 398 22.86 -24.38 57.11
C PRO A 398 22.29 -23.65 55.88
N ALA A 399 21.46 -22.62 56.07
CA ALA A 399 20.90 -21.82 54.98
C ALA A 399 21.97 -20.97 54.28
N LEU A 400 22.88 -20.36 55.05
CA LEU A 400 24.02 -19.63 54.51
C LEU A 400 25.01 -20.56 53.80
N LEU A 401 25.34 -21.70 54.42
CA LEU A 401 26.26 -22.69 53.85
C LEU A 401 25.71 -23.38 52.59
N GLY A 402 24.38 -23.52 52.48
CA GLY A 402 23.71 -24.02 51.29
C GLY A 402 23.72 -23.01 50.15
N PHE A 403 23.50 -21.72 50.46
CA PHE A 403 23.60 -20.64 49.49
C PHE A 403 25.04 -20.47 48.97
N ALA A 404 26.04 -20.47 49.86
CA ALA A 404 27.45 -20.39 49.49
C ALA A 404 27.86 -21.54 48.54
N ARG A 405 27.41 -22.77 48.81
CA ARG A 405 27.65 -23.93 47.94
C ARG A 405 26.96 -23.84 46.58
N SER A 406 25.70 -23.37 46.52
CA SER A 406 25.01 -23.21 45.23
C SER A 406 25.63 -22.12 44.36
N GLN A 407 26.30 -21.16 45.00
CA GLN A 407 27.04 -20.09 44.35
C GLN A 407 28.55 -20.34 44.30
N ASN A 408 29.06 -21.56 44.53
CA ASN A 408 30.52 -21.87 44.51
C ASN A 408 31.40 -20.78 45.17
N ALA A 409 30.95 -20.21 46.29
CA ALA A 409 31.62 -19.11 46.97
C ALA A 409 31.97 -19.50 48.42
N ASP A 410 33.04 -18.92 48.96
CA ASP A 410 33.36 -19.08 50.37
C ASP A 410 32.35 -18.24 51.19
N PRO A 411 31.74 -18.77 52.28
CA PRO A 411 30.93 -17.98 53.19
C PRO A 411 31.59 -16.68 53.68
N ALA A 412 32.93 -16.60 53.70
CA ALA A 412 33.69 -15.40 54.04
C ALA A 412 33.65 -14.29 52.96
N GLU A 413 33.31 -14.61 51.70
CA GLU A 413 33.20 -13.67 50.58
C GLU A 413 31.82 -12.97 50.53
N LEU A 414 30.90 -13.37 51.39
CA LEU A 414 29.54 -12.88 51.40
C LEU A 414 29.41 -11.61 52.25
N THR A 415 28.82 -10.57 51.65
CA THR A 415 28.59 -9.27 52.31
C THR A 415 27.13 -9.14 52.74
N ARG A 416 26.81 -8.12 53.54
CA ARG A 416 25.43 -7.80 53.95
C ARG A 416 24.96 -6.58 53.17
N ALA A 417 23.77 -6.64 52.59
CA ALA A 417 23.15 -5.50 51.94
C ALA A 417 21.64 -5.45 52.22
N GLU A 418 21.10 -4.25 52.29
CA GLU A 418 19.70 -4.00 52.62
C GLU A 418 18.82 -4.00 51.37
N PHE A 419 17.73 -4.79 51.39
CA PHE A 419 16.72 -4.79 50.33
C PHE A 419 15.33 -4.64 50.95
N GLY A 420 14.68 -3.51 50.74
CA GLY A 420 13.32 -3.24 51.21
C GLY A 420 13.18 -3.27 52.74
N GLY A 421 14.09 -2.61 53.47
CA GLY A 421 14.04 -2.51 54.93
C GLY A 421 14.60 -3.72 55.69
N ARG A 422 15.24 -4.67 54.98
CA ARG A 422 15.70 -5.95 55.55
C ARG A 422 17.08 -6.33 55.03
N GLU A 423 18.02 -6.61 55.93
CA GLU A 423 19.36 -7.08 55.57
C GLU A 423 19.36 -8.51 55.05
N HIS A 424 19.99 -8.72 53.90
CA HIS A 424 20.26 -10.02 53.31
C HIS A 424 21.76 -10.21 53.13
N VAL A 425 22.18 -11.48 53.12
CA VAL A 425 23.52 -11.83 52.69
C VAL A 425 23.57 -11.79 51.16
N VAL A 426 24.64 -11.26 50.59
CA VAL A 426 24.81 -11.07 49.14
C VAL A 426 26.19 -11.55 48.73
N LEU A 427 26.24 -12.23 47.59
CA LEU A 427 27.50 -12.45 46.88
C LEU A 427 27.60 -11.42 45.76
N THR A 428 28.61 -10.56 45.81
CA THR A 428 28.94 -9.66 44.70
C THR A 428 30.08 -10.25 43.90
N ARG A 429 29.87 -10.50 42.61
CA ARG A 429 30.91 -10.97 41.69
C ARG A 429 31.28 -9.90 40.71
N LEU A 430 32.57 -9.74 40.48
CA LEU A 430 33.07 -8.99 39.33
C LEU A 430 32.76 -9.78 38.05
N VAL A 431 31.98 -9.19 37.16
CA VAL A 431 31.72 -9.67 35.81
C VAL A 431 32.60 -8.83 34.88
N ARG A 432 33.67 -9.46 34.37
CA ARG A 432 34.54 -8.82 33.38
C ARG A 432 33.74 -8.39 32.17
N GLY A 433 34.01 -7.19 31.68
CA GLY A 433 33.39 -6.69 30.45
C GLY A 433 33.79 -7.54 29.24
N ARG A 434 32.86 -7.71 28.31
CA ARG A 434 33.15 -8.40 27.04
C ARG A 434 33.89 -7.44 26.10
N SER A 435 34.73 -7.98 25.22
CA SER A 435 35.36 -7.18 24.17
C SER A 435 34.31 -6.64 23.19
N ALA A 436 34.61 -5.51 22.54
CA ALA A 436 33.75 -4.92 21.53
C ALA A 436 33.43 -5.91 20.41
N GLN A 437 34.42 -6.69 19.96
CA GLN A 437 34.21 -7.73 18.96
C GLN A 437 33.18 -8.76 19.41
N ALA A 438 33.26 -9.25 20.65
CA ALA A 438 32.33 -10.25 21.18
C ALA A 438 30.90 -9.69 21.29
N VAL A 439 30.77 -8.43 21.73
CA VAL A 439 29.47 -7.76 21.82
C VAL A 439 28.86 -7.56 20.43
N LEU A 440 29.64 -7.04 19.47
CA LEU A 440 29.17 -6.76 18.12
C LEU A 440 28.84 -8.05 17.34
N ALA A 441 29.61 -9.12 17.55
CA ALA A 441 29.33 -10.44 16.97
C ALA A 441 28.01 -11.06 17.49
N GLU A 442 27.46 -10.57 18.60
CA GLU A 442 26.13 -10.93 19.09
C GLU A 442 25.04 -9.97 18.55
N VAL A 443 25.30 -8.65 18.59
CA VAL A 443 24.31 -7.62 18.24
C VAL A 443 24.01 -7.59 16.73
N LEU A 444 25.04 -7.57 15.88
CA LEU A 444 24.88 -7.39 14.44
C LEU A 444 24.07 -8.51 13.75
N PRO A 445 24.30 -9.82 14.00
CA PRO A 445 23.47 -10.86 13.39
C PRO A 445 22.01 -10.81 13.83
N ALA A 446 21.74 -10.32 15.06
CA ALA A 446 20.37 -10.12 15.55
C ALA A 446 19.66 -9.01 14.78
N VAL A 447 20.36 -7.93 14.40
CA VAL A 447 19.83 -6.88 13.52
C VAL A 447 19.42 -7.45 12.16
N VAL A 448 20.29 -8.24 11.52
CA VAL A 448 20.00 -8.84 10.20
C VAL A 448 18.80 -9.79 10.27
N SER A 449 18.77 -10.67 11.29
CA SER A 449 17.69 -11.64 11.49
C SER A 449 16.36 -10.98 11.93
N GLY A 450 16.45 -9.79 12.52
CA GLY A 450 15.32 -8.98 12.98
C GLY A 450 14.64 -8.15 11.89
N LEU A 451 15.23 -8.03 10.70
CA LEU A 451 14.68 -7.22 9.60
C LEU A 451 13.28 -7.66 9.20
N ARG A 452 12.35 -6.72 9.10
CA ARG A 452 10.96 -6.96 8.66
C ARG A 452 10.53 -5.89 7.66
N ALA A 453 9.85 -6.33 6.61
CA ALA A 453 9.23 -5.48 5.61
C ALA A 453 7.70 -5.61 5.61
N GLU A 454 7.00 -4.73 4.90
CA GLU A 454 5.54 -4.80 4.70
C GLU A 454 5.14 -6.11 4.00
N LYS A 455 5.91 -6.49 2.97
CA LYS A 455 5.84 -7.79 2.31
C LYS A 455 7.21 -8.43 2.37
N ASN A 456 7.26 -9.66 2.87
CA ASN A 456 8.49 -10.42 2.97
C ASN A 456 8.47 -11.58 1.96
N MET A 457 9.63 -11.91 1.43
CA MET A 457 9.86 -13.06 0.59
C MET A 457 11.03 -13.89 1.11
N ARG A 458 11.00 -15.17 0.76
CA ARG A 458 12.12 -16.09 0.88
C ARG A 458 12.79 -16.20 -0.48
N TRP A 459 14.09 -16.46 -0.51
CA TRP A 459 14.84 -16.67 -1.75
C TRP A 459 15.74 -17.91 -1.69
N ASN A 460 16.12 -18.35 -0.50
CA ASN A 460 16.95 -19.53 -0.30
C ASN A 460 16.46 -20.35 0.92
N ALA A 461 17.12 -21.47 1.18
CA ALA A 461 16.81 -22.35 2.31
C ALA A 461 17.30 -21.81 3.68
N SER A 462 17.85 -20.60 3.73
CA SER A 462 18.54 -20.07 4.92
C SER A 462 17.62 -19.65 6.06
N GLY A 463 16.31 -19.56 5.79
CA GLY A 463 15.30 -19.10 6.74
C GLY A 463 15.15 -17.59 6.84
N LEU A 464 16.00 -16.79 6.19
CA LEU A 464 15.80 -15.34 6.10
C LEU A 464 14.57 -15.02 5.25
N SER A 465 13.88 -13.96 5.67
CA SER A 465 12.72 -13.42 4.99
C SER A 465 12.77 -11.91 5.10
N PHE A 466 12.77 -11.24 3.96
CA PHE A 466 12.81 -9.78 3.87
C PHE A 466 12.23 -9.32 2.53
N SER A 467 12.13 -8.01 2.28
CA SER A 467 11.58 -7.48 1.04
C SER A 467 12.34 -7.96 -0.21
N ARG A 468 13.67 -8.08 -0.12
CA ARG A 468 14.57 -8.52 -1.21
C ARG A 468 15.74 -9.36 -0.69
N PRO A 469 16.42 -10.16 -1.54
CA PRO A 469 17.50 -11.03 -1.09
C PRO A 469 18.67 -10.26 -0.52
N ILE A 470 19.15 -10.72 0.64
CA ILE A 470 20.43 -10.26 1.21
C ILE A 470 21.56 -11.03 0.54
N ARG A 471 22.54 -10.30 -0.01
CA ARG A 471 23.60 -10.87 -0.87
C ARG A 471 25.01 -10.71 -0.32
N TRP A 472 25.26 -9.77 0.59
CA TRP A 472 26.53 -9.64 1.29
C TRP A 472 26.37 -8.93 2.62
N ILE A 473 27.33 -9.14 3.52
CA ILE A 473 27.45 -8.47 4.81
C ILE A 473 28.90 -8.00 4.97
N LEU A 474 29.08 -6.72 5.25
CA LEU A 474 30.37 -6.17 5.66
C LEU A 474 30.28 -5.75 7.13
N ALA A 475 31.26 -6.13 7.95
CA ALA A 475 31.34 -5.69 9.34
C ALA A 475 32.80 -5.51 9.77
N LEU A 476 33.23 -4.26 9.95
CA LEU A 476 34.60 -3.90 10.32
C LEU A 476 34.63 -3.02 11.56
N LEU A 477 35.44 -3.39 12.56
CA LEU A 477 35.79 -2.55 13.71
C LEU A 477 37.23 -2.06 13.54
N GLY A 478 37.39 -0.82 13.08
CA GLY A 478 38.66 -0.36 12.51
C GLY A 478 39.01 -1.20 11.28
N ASP A 479 40.16 -1.88 11.29
CA ASP A 479 40.64 -2.76 10.22
C ASP A 479 40.35 -4.25 10.42
N GLU A 480 39.64 -4.59 11.51
CA GLU A 480 39.34 -5.98 11.89
C GLU A 480 37.90 -6.36 11.53
N VAL A 481 37.71 -7.56 10.96
CA VAL A 481 36.37 -8.09 10.67
C VAL A 481 35.72 -8.53 11.98
N VAL A 482 34.46 -8.11 12.20
CA VAL A 482 33.64 -8.65 13.30
C VAL A 482 33.12 -10.02 12.85
N PRO A 483 33.58 -11.13 13.46
CA PRO A 483 33.33 -12.46 12.93
C PRO A 483 31.95 -12.96 13.35
N PHE A 484 31.00 -12.95 12.42
CA PHE A 484 29.71 -13.61 12.61
C PHE A 484 29.18 -14.17 11.28
N GLU A 485 28.24 -15.11 11.41
CA GLU A 485 27.46 -15.67 10.31
C GLU A 485 25.98 -15.54 10.68
N VAL A 486 25.16 -15.22 9.69
CA VAL A 486 23.70 -15.22 9.82
C VAL A 486 23.10 -15.91 8.61
N SER A 487 22.45 -17.06 8.85
CA SER A 487 21.72 -17.79 7.81
C SER A 487 22.57 -18.05 6.54
N GLY A 488 23.79 -18.58 6.71
CA GLY A 488 24.72 -18.87 5.61
C GLY A 488 25.48 -17.65 5.06
N LEU A 489 25.13 -16.43 5.47
CA LEU A 489 25.87 -15.21 5.09
C LEU A 489 26.96 -14.93 6.12
N VAL A 490 28.21 -15.02 5.69
CA VAL A 490 29.39 -14.70 6.51
C VAL A 490 29.72 -13.22 6.40
N ALA A 491 29.89 -12.55 7.54
CA ALA A 491 30.35 -11.17 7.57
C ALA A 491 31.81 -11.07 7.11
N GLY A 492 32.10 -10.12 6.23
CA GLY A 492 33.43 -9.93 5.66
C GLY A 492 33.85 -8.47 5.57
N ARG A 493 34.83 -8.22 4.69
CA ARG A 493 35.39 -6.88 4.41
C ARG A 493 35.06 -6.36 3.00
N THR A 494 34.26 -7.09 2.24
CA THR A 494 33.95 -6.74 0.86
C THR A 494 32.61 -6.02 0.76
N THR A 495 32.57 -4.93 0.03
CA THR A 495 31.32 -4.27 -0.39
C THR A 495 31.13 -4.44 -1.89
N ARG A 496 29.89 -4.27 -2.38
CA ARG A 496 29.58 -4.24 -3.81
C ARG A 496 29.29 -2.81 -4.26
N VAL A 497 29.94 -2.37 -5.34
CA VAL A 497 29.68 -1.07 -5.96
C VAL A 497 28.72 -1.22 -7.16
N HIS A 498 28.64 -0.23 -8.05
CA HIS A 498 27.77 -0.31 -9.22
C HIS A 498 28.12 -1.53 -10.10
N ARG A 499 27.10 -2.25 -10.63
CA ARG A 499 27.32 -3.50 -11.39
C ARG A 499 28.10 -3.32 -12.69
N THR A 500 28.09 -2.11 -13.25
CA THR A 500 28.85 -1.75 -14.46
C THR A 500 30.26 -1.26 -14.15
N ALA A 501 30.67 -1.18 -12.88
CA ALA A 501 32.05 -0.86 -12.54
C ALA A 501 33.00 -1.96 -13.05
N ALA A 502 34.21 -1.58 -13.44
CA ALA A 502 35.23 -2.55 -13.87
C ALA A 502 35.53 -3.61 -12.80
N GLN A 503 35.41 -3.24 -11.52
CA GLN A 503 35.49 -4.15 -10.38
C GLN A 503 34.27 -3.91 -9.46
N PRO A 504 33.17 -4.67 -9.65
CA PRO A 504 31.94 -4.48 -8.88
C PRO A 504 32.04 -4.91 -7.41
N VAL A 505 33.05 -5.68 -7.02
CA VAL A 505 33.33 -6.10 -5.64
C VAL A 505 34.64 -5.47 -5.21
N VAL A 506 34.61 -4.74 -4.09
CA VAL A 506 35.74 -3.97 -3.58
C VAL A 506 36.01 -4.35 -2.13
N GLU A 507 37.28 -4.53 -1.77
CA GLU A 507 37.68 -4.71 -0.38
C GLU A 507 37.77 -3.37 0.35
N VAL A 508 37.27 -3.35 1.59
CA VAL A 508 37.37 -2.23 2.51
C VAL A 508 38.47 -2.55 3.52
N ALA A 509 39.51 -1.74 3.53
CA ALA A 509 40.69 -1.98 4.38
C ALA A 509 40.44 -1.60 5.84
N VAL A 510 39.67 -0.55 6.08
CA VAL A 510 39.39 0.02 7.42
C VAL A 510 38.02 0.69 7.40
N ALA A 511 37.32 0.65 8.54
CA ALA A 511 36.01 1.27 8.74
C ALA A 511 36.03 2.80 8.60
N ASP A 512 37.12 3.44 9.04
CA ASP A 512 37.34 4.87 8.88
C ASP A 512 37.40 5.24 7.39
N GLY A 513 36.57 6.19 6.97
CA GLY A 513 36.51 6.61 5.58
C GLY A 513 35.64 5.73 4.68
N TYR A 514 34.82 4.84 5.24
CA TYR A 514 33.98 3.92 4.46
C TYR A 514 32.97 4.66 3.57
N MET A 515 32.36 5.73 4.08
CA MET A 515 31.41 6.54 3.30
C MET A 515 32.11 7.25 2.12
N GLU A 516 33.33 7.71 2.33
CA GLU A 516 34.19 8.31 1.30
C GLU A 516 34.65 7.28 0.27
N LEU A 517 34.84 6.02 0.66
CA LEU A 517 35.08 4.91 -0.27
C LEU A 517 33.88 4.72 -1.19
N LEU A 518 32.66 4.65 -0.65
CA LEU A 518 31.44 4.56 -1.46
C LEU A 518 31.31 5.76 -2.41
N ALA A 519 31.53 6.98 -1.92
CA ALA A 519 31.47 8.20 -2.73
C ALA A 519 32.50 8.21 -3.88
N ARG A 520 33.73 7.71 -3.66
CA ARG A 520 34.74 7.56 -4.72
C ARG A 520 34.32 6.59 -5.83
N HIS A 521 33.44 5.64 -5.51
CA HIS A 521 32.81 4.74 -6.47
C HIS A 521 31.46 5.25 -7.00
N GLY A 522 31.12 6.52 -6.75
CA GLY A 522 29.91 7.18 -7.23
C GLY A 522 28.66 6.96 -6.37
N ILE A 523 28.76 6.21 -5.27
CA ILE A 523 27.62 5.91 -4.41
C ILE A 523 27.43 7.02 -3.38
N VAL A 524 26.29 7.70 -3.45
CA VAL A 524 25.87 8.71 -2.47
C VAL A 524 24.96 8.03 -1.45
N ALA A 525 25.55 7.49 -0.38
CA ALA A 525 24.79 6.67 0.57
C ALA A 525 23.85 7.49 1.46
N ASP A 526 24.25 8.70 1.87
CA ASP A 526 23.40 9.61 2.66
C ASP A 526 22.19 10.10 1.84
N THR A 527 20.99 9.88 2.36
CA THR A 527 19.74 10.18 1.66
C THR A 527 19.55 11.68 1.42
N ALA A 528 19.89 12.53 2.39
CA ALA A 528 19.72 13.98 2.26
C ALA A 528 20.69 14.57 1.23
N ALA A 529 21.95 14.11 1.23
CA ALA A 529 22.94 14.47 0.23
C ALA A 529 22.53 13.98 -1.17
N ARG A 530 22.06 12.73 -1.28
CA ARG A 530 21.57 12.17 -2.56
C ARG A 530 20.39 12.96 -3.10
N ARG A 531 19.42 13.31 -2.24
CA ARG A 531 18.29 14.17 -2.58
C ARG A 531 18.75 15.54 -3.09
N ALA A 532 19.73 16.16 -2.42
CA ALA A 532 20.28 17.44 -2.84
C ALA A 532 20.93 17.37 -4.23
N VAL A 533 21.62 16.27 -4.56
CA VAL A 533 22.19 16.06 -5.92
C VAL A 533 21.09 15.97 -6.97
N VAL A 534 20.03 15.19 -6.70
CA VAL A 534 18.87 15.08 -7.61
C VAL A 534 18.21 16.45 -7.85
N GLN A 535 17.92 17.18 -6.77
CA GLN A 535 17.29 18.50 -6.86
C GLN A 535 18.15 19.53 -7.58
N ALA A 536 19.43 19.63 -7.21
CA ALA A 536 20.35 20.59 -7.80
C ALA A 536 20.54 20.33 -9.31
N GLY A 537 20.73 19.07 -9.70
CA GLY A 537 20.83 18.70 -11.11
C GLY A 537 19.55 18.96 -11.89
N ALA A 538 18.38 18.67 -11.31
CA ALA A 538 17.10 18.97 -11.94
C ALA A 538 16.89 20.48 -12.16
N VAL A 539 17.17 21.29 -11.14
CA VAL A 539 17.07 22.76 -11.24
C VAL A 539 18.04 23.32 -12.28
N GLN A 540 19.29 22.84 -12.28
CA GLN A 540 20.31 23.29 -13.22
C GLN A 540 19.92 22.95 -14.67
N LEU A 541 19.42 21.75 -14.93
CA LEU A 541 19.01 21.31 -16.28
C LEU A 541 17.74 22.03 -16.76
N ALA A 542 16.75 22.26 -15.89
CA ALA A 542 15.57 23.04 -16.24
C ALA A 542 15.92 24.49 -16.61
N ALA A 543 16.84 25.11 -15.87
CA ALA A 543 17.28 26.48 -16.15
C ALA A 543 17.95 26.62 -17.54
N GLN A 544 18.60 25.57 -18.06
CA GLN A 544 19.21 25.58 -19.40
C GLN A 544 18.19 25.77 -20.53
N VAL A 545 16.94 25.36 -20.30
CA VAL A 545 15.83 25.50 -21.26
C VAL A 545 14.85 26.62 -20.88
N GLY A 546 15.24 27.48 -19.94
CA GLY A 546 14.41 28.58 -19.47
C GLY A 546 13.21 28.14 -18.63
N GLY A 547 13.25 26.93 -18.07
CA GLY A 547 12.18 26.36 -17.26
C GLY A 547 12.55 26.18 -15.78
N VAL A 548 11.58 25.72 -15.01
CA VAL A 548 11.68 25.40 -13.59
C VAL A 548 11.07 24.02 -13.31
N VAL A 549 11.51 23.36 -12.25
CA VAL A 549 10.86 22.15 -11.73
C VAL A 549 10.14 22.52 -10.43
N ASP A 550 8.86 22.16 -10.34
CA ASP A 550 8.08 22.30 -9.11
C ASP A 550 8.51 21.24 -8.08
N LEU A 551 9.57 21.51 -7.33
CA LEU A 551 10.12 20.55 -6.35
C LEU A 551 9.18 20.29 -5.17
N GLU A 552 8.39 21.29 -4.76
CA GLU A 552 7.45 21.14 -3.63
C GLU A 552 6.23 20.31 -4.05
N GLY A 553 5.61 20.63 -5.19
CA GLY A 553 4.51 19.83 -5.73
C GLY A 553 4.92 18.44 -6.19
N ASN A 554 6.22 18.18 -6.37
CA ASN A 554 6.77 16.87 -6.69
C ASN A 554 7.61 16.27 -5.55
N LYS A 555 7.45 16.72 -4.29
CA LYS A 555 8.27 16.24 -3.16
C LYS A 555 8.32 14.70 -3.07
N ALA A 556 7.15 14.05 -3.08
CA ALA A 556 7.05 12.60 -3.00
C ALA A 556 7.75 11.89 -4.17
N LEU A 557 7.65 12.45 -5.39
CA LEU A 557 8.33 11.91 -6.57
C LEU A 557 9.85 12.10 -6.48
N VAL A 558 10.33 13.23 -5.98
CA VAL A 558 11.76 13.47 -5.75
C VAL A 558 12.30 12.49 -4.71
N ASP A 559 11.55 12.22 -3.66
CA ASP A 559 11.91 11.25 -2.62
C ASP A 559 11.91 9.82 -3.19
N GLU A 560 10.93 9.46 -4.02
CA GLU A 560 10.90 8.17 -4.76
C GLU A 560 12.12 8.03 -5.67
N ILE A 561 12.43 9.01 -6.53
CA ILE A 561 13.61 9.00 -7.41
C ILE A 561 14.90 8.88 -6.59
N THR A 562 15.01 9.63 -5.49
CA THR A 562 16.17 9.57 -4.60
C THR A 562 16.38 8.16 -4.06
N ASN A 563 15.31 7.43 -3.76
CA ASN A 563 15.37 6.06 -3.25
C ASN A 563 15.30 4.98 -4.35
N LEU A 564 15.35 5.37 -5.63
CA LEU A 564 15.53 4.47 -6.79
C LEU A 564 16.98 4.39 -7.26
N VAL A 565 17.84 5.33 -6.86
CA VAL A 565 19.23 5.43 -7.33
C VAL A 565 20.22 5.46 -6.17
N GLU A 566 21.43 4.96 -6.39
CA GLU A 566 22.57 5.11 -5.47
C GLU A 566 23.64 6.06 -6.05
N PHE A 567 23.70 6.20 -7.38
CA PHE A 567 24.58 7.10 -8.12
C PHE A 567 23.73 7.98 -9.07
N PRO A 568 23.14 9.08 -8.58
CA PRO A 568 22.21 9.90 -9.36
C PRO A 568 22.90 10.63 -10.53
N THR A 569 22.43 10.40 -11.76
CA THR A 569 22.85 11.12 -12.97
C THR A 569 21.62 11.77 -13.63
N PRO A 570 21.31 13.04 -13.32
CA PRO A 570 20.19 13.76 -13.95
C PRO A 570 20.44 14.02 -15.44
N ILE A 571 19.42 13.79 -16.26
CA ILE A 571 19.47 13.93 -17.72
C ILE A 571 18.22 14.69 -18.19
N LEU A 572 18.44 15.75 -18.98
CA LEU A 572 17.39 16.50 -19.65
C LEU A 572 16.95 15.74 -20.90
N GLY A 573 15.65 15.47 -21.02
CA GLY A 573 15.01 14.91 -22.22
C GLY A 573 14.00 15.89 -22.83
N THR A 574 13.63 15.62 -24.07
CA THR A 574 12.71 16.43 -24.87
C THR A 574 11.56 15.59 -25.42
N PHE A 575 10.44 16.22 -25.75
CA PHE A 575 9.38 15.59 -26.54
C PHE A 575 8.84 16.56 -27.59
N ASP A 576 8.14 16.03 -28.58
CA ASP A 576 7.59 16.84 -29.66
C ASP A 576 6.55 17.84 -29.12
N ARG A 577 6.67 19.11 -29.52
CA ARG A 577 5.79 20.19 -29.10
C ARG A 577 4.32 19.93 -29.45
N LYS A 578 4.03 19.10 -30.47
CA LYS A 578 2.66 18.72 -30.82
C LYS A 578 1.89 18.08 -29.66
N TYR A 579 2.57 17.44 -28.71
CA TYR A 579 1.89 16.81 -27.58
C TYR A 579 1.37 17.83 -26.57
N LEU A 580 1.84 19.09 -26.60
CA LEU A 580 1.29 20.17 -25.77
C LEU A 580 -0.15 20.57 -26.16
N ASP A 581 -0.68 20.01 -27.26
CA ASP A 581 -2.11 20.10 -27.60
C ASP A 581 -2.97 19.19 -26.69
N LEU A 582 -2.35 18.21 -26.00
CA LEU A 582 -3.00 17.40 -24.98
C LEU A 582 -3.10 18.17 -23.65
N PRO A 583 -4.14 17.93 -22.84
CA PRO A 583 -4.20 18.49 -21.49
C PRO A 583 -2.97 18.13 -20.65
N ASP A 584 -2.38 19.13 -19.97
CA ASP A 584 -1.17 18.99 -19.16
C ASP A 584 -1.27 17.85 -18.13
N GLN A 585 -2.46 17.60 -17.58
CA GLN A 585 -2.69 16.53 -16.60
C GLN A 585 -2.43 15.15 -17.18
N ILE A 586 -2.70 14.93 -18.47
CA ILE A 586 -2.40 13.67 -19.16
C ILE A 586 -0.88 13.48 -19.23
N LEU A 587 -0.19 14.51 -19.74
CA LEU A 587 1.25 14.50 -19.97
C LEU A 587 2.02 14.33 -18.66
N THR A 588 1.66 15.10 -17.64
CA THR A 588 2.32 15.07 -16.33
C THR A 588 2.02 13.79 -15.55
N THR A 589 0.81 13.21 -15.68
CA THR A 589 0.50 11.90 -15.07
C THR A 589 1.38 10.80 -15.65
N VAL A 590 1.54 10.77 -16.98
CA VAL A 590 2.44 9.84 -17.67
C VAL A 590 3.89 10.00 -17.18
N MET A 591 4.41 11.24 -17.17
CA MET A 591 5.77 11.52 -16.69
C MET A 591 5.98 11.08 -15.24
N ARG A 592 5.13 11.55 -14.32
CA ARG A 592 5.32 11.39 -12.87
C ARG A 592 5.07 9.95 -12.44
N LYS A 593 3.90 9.41 -12.77
CA LYS A 593 3.42 8.13 -12.23
C LYS A 593 4.03 6.92 -12.94
N HIS A 594 4.18 6.98 -14.26
CA HIS A 594 4.58 5.82 -15.05
C HIS A 594 6.07 5.78 -15.39
N GLN A 595 6.77 6.91 -15.29
CA GLN A 595 8.16 7.04 -15.74
C GLN A 595 9.10 7.68 -14.71
N ARG A 596 8.55 8.25 -13.62
CA ARG A 596 9.30 8.96 -12.57
C ARG A 596 10.14 10.10 -13.15
N TYR A 597 9.57 10.81 -14.12
CA TYR A 597 10.17 12.00 -14.72
C TYR A 597 9.64 13.26 -14.04
N LEU A 598 10.52 14.25 -13.87
CA LEU A 598 10.17 15.58 -13.39
C LEU A 598 9.77 16.45 -14.58
N PRO A 599 8.51 16.93 -14.66
CA PRO A 599 8.09 17.85 -15.71
C PRO A 599 8.78 19.21 -15.57
N VAL A 600 9.14 19.83 -16.69
CA VAL A 600 9.70 21.19 -16.70
C VAL A 600 8.60 22.18 -17.08
N LEU A 601 8.44 23.22 -16.26
CA LEU A 601 7.43 24.26 -16.42
C LEU A 601 8.07 25.60 -16.80
N ASP A 602 7.31 26.50 -17.39
CA ASP A 602 7.71 27.90 -17.56
C ASP A 602 7.44 28.73 -16.29
N ALA A 603 7.74 30.04 -16.35
CA ALA A 603 7.54 30.96 -15.23
C ALA A 603 6.06 31.17 -14.85
N GLU A 604 5.13 30.85 -15.76
CA GLU A 604 3.69 30.94 -15.55
C GLU A 604 3.08 29.59 -15.10
N GLY A 605 3.90 28.54 -14.94
CA GLY A 605 3.48 27.21 -14.51
C GLY A 605 2.93 26.32 -15.63
N ARG A 606 3.11 26.69 -16.90
CA ARG A 606 2.69 25.87 -18.06
C ARG A 606 3.77 24.86 -18.43
N LEU A 607 3.35 23.70 -18.93
CA LEU A 607 4.27 22.65 -19.31
C LEU A 607 5.13 23.05 -20.53
N LEU A 608 6.45 22.87 -20.41
CA LEU A 608 7.39 22.98 -21.53
C LEU A 608 7.65 21.59 -22.15
N PRO A 609 8.14 21.50 -23.41
CA PRO A 609 8.41 20.23 -24.10
C PRO A 609 9.67 19.50 -23.58
N TYR A 610 9.90 19.54 -22.26
CA TYR A 610 11.07 19.04 -21.57
C TYR A 610 10.68 18.27 -20.31
N PHE A 611 11.50 17.28 -19.98
CA PHE A 611 11.41 16.53 -18.73
C PHE A 611 12.81 16.19 -18.24
N ILE A 612 12.91 15.81 -16.97
CA ILE A 612 14.17 15.38 -16.37
C ILE A 612 13.99 13.97 -15.83
N THR A 613 14.87 13.07 -16.28
CA THR A 613 15.02 11.71 -15.75
C THR A 613 16.32 11.62 -14.98
N VAL A 614 16.46 10.62 -14.11
CA VAL A 614 17.68 10.40 -13.32
C VAL A 614 18.11 8.94 -13.50
N ALA A 615 19.24 8.75 -14.18
CA ALA A 615 19.86 7.44 -14.32
C ALA A 615 20.59 7.03 -13.04
N ASN A 616 20.76 5.72 -12.84
CA ASN A 616 21.55 5.18 -11.74
C ASN A 616 22.92 4.74 -12.26
N GLY A 617 23.95 5.56 -12.07
CA GLY A 617 25.32 5.26 -12.48
C GLY A 617 25.85 6.14 -13.60
N ALA A 618 27.10 5.87 -13.97
CA ALA A 618 27.69 6.38 -15.20
C ALA A 618 27.05 5.67 -16.40
N CYS A 619 26.72 6.45 -17.43
CA CYS A 619 26.08 5.98 -18.66
C CYS A 619 26.42 6.93 -19.83
N ASP A 620 26.10 6.52 -21.06
CA ASP A 620 26.04 7.42 -22.20
C ASP A 620 24.73 8.22 -22.14
N GLN A 621 24.83 9.48 -21.74
CA GLN A 621 23.65 10.33 -21.54
C GLN A 621 22.83 10.54 -22.82
N ASP A 622 23.43 10.49 -24.01
CA ASP A 622 22.69 10.66 -25.28
C ASP A 622 21.93 9.38 -25.66
N VAL A 623 22.49 8.22 -25.35
CA VAL A 623 21.78 6.93 -25.48
C VAL A 623 20.60 6.87 -24.50
N VAL A 624 20.86 7.11 -23.22
CA VAL A 624 19.83 7.10 -22.17
C VAL A 624 18.75 8.14 -22.46
N ARG A 625 19.12 9.36 -22.87
CA ARG A 625 18.15 10.41 -23.28
C ARG A 625 17.23 9.88 -24.36
N ARG A 626 17.77 9.39 -25.48
CA ARG A 626 16.96 8.90 -26.62
C ARG A 626 16.04 7.75 -26.24
N GLY A 627 16.48 6.84 -25.37
CA GLY A 627 15.63 5.76 -24.86
C GLY A 627 14.43 6.29 -24.08
N ASN A 628 14.67 7.19 -23.11
CA ASN A 628 13.60 7.79 -22.31
C ASN A 628 12.64 8.65 -23.17
N GLU A 629 13.17 9.39 -24.16
CA GLU A 629 12.37 10.15 -25.12
C GLU A 629 11.49 9.24 -25.99
N ALA A 630 12.02 8.09 -26.44
CA ALA A 630 11.26 7.11 -27.22
C ALA A 630 10.11 6.49 -26.41
N VAL A 631 10.33 6.20 -25.13
CA VAL A 631 9.31 5.68 -24.21
C VAL A 631 8.21 6.72 -23.99
N LEU A 632 8.59 7.97 -23.73
CA LEU A 632 7.63 9.04 -23.52
C LEU A 632 6.81 9.31 -24.78
N ARG A 633 7.47 9.35 -25.95
CA ARG A 633 6.82 9.46 -27.26
C ARG A 633 5.78 8.35 -27.47
N ALA A 634 6.13 7.10 -27.17
CA ALA A 634 5.19 5.97 -27.28
C ALA A 634 3.94 6.19 -26.40
N ARG A 635 4.13 6.56 -25.13
CA ARG A 635 3.01 6.81 -24.21
C ARG A 635 2.17 8.03 -24.62
N TYR A 636 2.79 9.06 -25.19
CA TYR A 636 2.07 10.24 -25.68
C TYR A 636 1.34 10.01 -27.00
N GLU A 637 1.85 9.16 -27.89
CA GLU A 637 1.08 8.71 -29.05
C GLU A 637 -0.16 7.91 -28.62
N ASP A 638 -0.02 7.02 -27.63
CA ASP A 638 -1.16 6.29 -27.05
C ASP A 638 -2.20 7.27 -26.49
N ALA A 639 -1.76 8.21 -25.66
CA ALA A 639 -2.64 9.24 -25.11
C ALA A 639 -3.28 10.10 -26.22
N ALA A 640 -2.52 10.51 -27.23
CA ALA A 640 -3.02 11.31 -28.35
C ALA A 640 -4.03 10.53 -29.21
N PHE A 641 -3.85 9.22 -29.35
CA PHE A 641 -4.81 8.35 -30.04
C PHE A 641 -6.15 8.34 -29.30
N PHE A 642 -6.16 8.04 -28.00
CA PHE A 642 -7.39 8.02 -27.21
C PHE A 642 -8.07 9.39 -27.15
N TRP A 643 -7.28 10.45 -26.94
CA TRP A 643 -7.78 11.82 -26.91
C TRP A 643 -8.51 12.20 -28.21
N ARG A 644 -7.90 11.93 -29.38
CA ARG A 644 -8.54 12.22 -30.68
C ARG A 644 -9.83 11.42 -30.88
N ALA A 645 -9.78 10.12 -30.58
CA ALA A 645 -10.95 9.24 -30.71
C ALA A 645 -12.10 9.68 -29.79
N ASP A 646 -11.78 10.14 -28.59
CA ASP A 646 -12.76 10.65 -27.63
C ASP A 646 -13.33 12.01 -28.05
N LEU A 647 -12.51 12.90 -28.63
CA LEU A 647 -13.00 14.20 -29.15
C LEU A 647 -14.02 14.07 -30.29
N ASP A 648 -13.91 13.00 -31.09
CA ASP A 648 -14.88 12.69 -32.14
C ASP A 648 -16.15 11.99 -31.61
N THR A 649 -16.19 11.65 -30.31
CA THR A 649 -17.31 10.98 -29.65
C THR A 649 -18.16 11.99 -28.86
N PRO A 650 -19.46 12.17 -29.17
CA PRO A 650 -20.36 13.02 -28.36
C PRO A 650 -20.47 12.54 -26.91
N LEU A 651 -20.73 13.46 -25.97
CA LEU A 651 -20.84 13.11 -24.54
C LEU A 651 -21.93 12.06 -24.30
N GLU A 652 -23.06 12.15 -25.01
CA GLU A 652 -24.18 11.22 -24.93
C GLU A 652 -23.77 9.80 -25.33
N ALA A 653 -22.93 9.68 -26.37
CA ALA A 653 -22.41 8.39 -26.80
C ALA A 653 -21.42 7.80 -25.76
N MET A 654 -20.65 8.63 -25.07
CA MET A 654 -19.84 8.17 -23.92
C MET A 654 -20.73 7.68 -22.77
N GLN A 655 -21.84 8.35 -22.51
CA GLN A 655 -22.81 7.89 -21.50
C GLN A 655 -23.46 6.56 -21.87
N GLU A 656 -23.84 6.37 -23.14
CA GLU A 656 -24.39 5.10 -23.62
C GLU A 656 -23.43 3.93 -23.39
N ARG A 657 -22.11 4.15 -23.52
CA ARG A 657 -21.09 3.13 -23.22
C ARG A 657 -21.06 2.72 -21.75
N LEU A 658 -21.55 3.53 -20.82
CA LEU A 658 -21.66 3.14 -19.41
C LEU A 658 -22.60 1.95 -19.20
N GLN A 659 -23.52 1.68 -20.14
CA GLN A 659 -24.39 0.50 -20.10
C GLN A 659 -23.60 -0.80 -20.28
N LEU A 660 -22.48 -0.75 -21.00
CA LEU A 660 -21.58 -1.89 -21.23
C LEU A 660 -20.68 -2.17 -20.02
N LEU A 661 -20.49 -1.18 -19.15
CA LEU A 661 -19.64 -1.30 -17.97
C LEU A 661 -20.46 -1.79 -16.79
N THR A 662 -20.36 -3.08 -16.45
CA THR A 662 -21.09 -3.60 -15.30
C THR A 662 -20.48 -3.10 -13.99
N PHE A 663 -21.29 -2.44 -13.15
CA PHE A 663 -20.86 -1.95 -11.83
C PHE A 663 -20.85 -3.11 -10.82
N GLU A 664 -22.00 -3.75 -10.62
CA GLU A 664 -22.21 -4.92 -9.75
C GLU A 664 -23.46 -5.68 -10.23
N ASP A 665 -23.44 -7.02 -10.24
CA ASP A 665 -24.50 -7.87 -10.84
C ASP A 665 -25.93 -7.50 -10.40
N LYS A 666 -26.11 -7.20 -9.11
CA LYS A 666 -27.42 -6.85 -8.54
C LYS A 666 -27.69 -5.34 -8.54
N LEU A 667 -26.67 -4.50 -8.72
CA LEU A 667 -26.81 -3.05 -8.80
C LEU A 667 -26.88 -2.52 -10.24
N GLY A 668 -26.58 -3.35 -11.22
CA GLY A 668 -26.63 -3.03 -12.65
C GLY A 668 -25.33 -2.46 -13.22
N SER A 669 -25.46 -1.68 -14.27
CA SER A 669 -24.38 -1.04 -15.02
C SER A 669 -23.89 0.26 -14.36
N MET A 670 -22.79 0.81 -14.87
CA MET A 670 -22.33 2.16 -14.52
C MET A 670 -23.33 3.24 -14.96
N ALA A 671 -24.14 2.99 -15.99
CA ALA A 671 -25.24 3.87 -16.37
C ALA A 671 -26.34 3.90 -15.28
N ASP A 672 -26.72 2.72 -14.75
CA ASP A 672 -27.68 2.62 -13.66
C ASP A 672 -27.19 3.36 -12.41
N ARG A 673 -25.90 3.22 -12.10
CA ARG A 673 -25.25 3.97 -11.01
C ARG A 673 -25.27 5.47 -11.26
N ALA A 674 -24.88 5.94 -12.45
CA ALA A 674 -24.91 7.36 -12.77
C ALA A 674 -26.31 7.96 -12.58
N GLN A 675 -27.36 7.24 -13.01
CA GLN A 675 -28.74 7.65 -12.83
C GLN A 675 -29.17 7.72 -11.34
N ARG A 676 -28.74 6.76 -10.53
CA ARG A 676 -28.98 6.79 -9.07
C ARG A 676 -28.27 7.97 -8.40
N ILE A 677 -27.03 8.26 -8.78
CA ILE A 677 -26.29 9.42 -8.28
C ILE A 677 -27.04 10.72 -8.63
N ALA A 678 -27.43 10.87 -9.90
CA ALA A 678 -28.15 12.05 -10.38
C ALA A 678 -29.47 12.28 -9.62
N SER A 679 -30.28 11.23 -9.48
CA SER A 679 -31.56 11.30 -8.77
C SER A 679 -31.41 11.47 -7.26
N THR A 680 -30.35 10.94 -6.65
CA THR A 680 -30.01 11.12 -5.23
C THR A 680 -29.58 12.55 -4.96
N ALA A 681 -28.69 13.11 -5.78
CA ALA A 681 -28.22 14.49 -5.62
C ALA A 681 -29.36 15.51 -5.79
N THR A 682 -30.28 15.25 -6.72
CA THR A 682 -31.50 16.07 -6.91
C THR A 682 -32.39 16.06 -5.66
N GLU A 683 -32.51 14.91 -4.99
CA GLU A 683 -33.29 14.81 -3.74
C GLU A 683 -32.58 15.44 -2.55
N PHE A 684 -31.24 15.39 -2.50
CA PHE A 684 -30.49 16.15 -1.50
C PHE A 684 -30.74 17.65 -1.67
N ALA A 685 -30.77 18.12 -2.92
CA ALA A 685 -31.03 19.51 -3.23
C ALA A 685 -32.43 19.97 -2.82
N SER A 686 -33.45 19.11 -2.89
CA SER A 686 -34.83 19.43 -2.49
C SER A 686 -34.97 19.75 -0.98
N GLN A 687 -34.04 19.26 -0.16
CA GLN A 687 -34.02 19.44 1.30
C GLN A 687 -33.21 20.66 1.75
N LEU A 688 -32.68 21.44 0.79
CA LEU A 688 -31.77 22.53 1.03
C LEU A 688 -32.29 23.83 0.40
N PRO A 689 -32.05 24.99 1.04
CA PRO A 689 -32.36 26.29 0.45
C PRO A 689 -31.30 26.68 -0.58
N ILE A 690 -31.34 26.07 -1.77
CA ILE A 690 -30.35 26.25 -2.85
C ILE A 690 -30.79 27.35 -3.82
N GLY A 691 -29.83 28.15 -4.29
CA GLY A 691 -30.07 29.17 -5.31
C GLY A 691 -30.32 28.59 -6.71
N ALA A 692 -31.10 29.29 -7.54
CA ALA A 692 -31.47 28.83 -8.89
C ALA A 692 -30.28 28.50 -9.80
N ARG A 693 -29.17 29.24 -9.66
CA ARG A 693 -27.94 28.99 -10.44
C ARG A 693 -27.30 27.64 -10.11
N ASP A 694 -27.23 27.31 -8.82
CA ASP A 694 -26.65 26.05 -8.35
C ASP A 694 -27.55 24.86 -8.71
N LEU A 695 -28.87 25.04 -8.66
CA LEU A 695 -29.83 24.03 -9.13
C LEU A 695 -29.66 23.73 -10.63
N ILE A 696 -29.58 24.76 -11.49
CA ILE A 696 -29.34 24.57 -12.94
C ILE A 696 -27.99 23.88 -13.19
N THR A 697 -26.97 24.24 -12.41
CA THR A 697 -25.64 23.63 -12.52
C THR A 697 -25.69 22.16 -12.11
N LEU A 698 -26.36 21.85 -11.00
CA LEU A 698 -26.56 20.50 -10.50
C LEU A 698 -27.35 19.65 -11.51
N GLU A 699 -28.46 20.13 -12.05
CA GLU A 699 -29.27 19.40 -13.03
C GLU A 699 -28.46 19.01 -14.26
N LYS A 700 -27.67 19.94 -14.81
CA LYS A 700 -26.81 19.68 -15.98
C LYS A 700 -25.67 18.72 -15.65
N ALA A 701 -24.99 18.92 -14.53
CA ALA A 701 -23.87 18.06 -14.12
C ALA A 701 -24.35 16.66 -13.75
N ALA A 702 -25.49 16.53 -13.06
CA ALA A 702 -26.15 15.26 -12.75
C ALA A 702 -26.50 14.49 -14.03
N GLY A 703 -27.00 15.19 -15.05
CA GLY A 703 -27.27 14.61 -16.37
C GLY A 703 -26.04 14.10 -17.11
N LEU A 704 -24.82 14.46 -16.70
CA LEU A 704 -23.56 14.03 -17.29
C LEU A 704 -22.69 13.22 -16.29
N VAL A 705 -23.17 12.90 -15.09
CA VAL A 705 -22.29 12.34 -14.05
C VAL A 705 -21.65 11.01 -14.51
N LYS A 706 -20.33 10.86 -14.26
CA LYS A 706 -19.51 9.69 -14.65
C LYS A 706 -19.40 9.40 -16.16
N PHE A 707 -19.85 10.29 -17.05
CA PHE A 707 -19.81 10.05 -18.51
C PHE A 707 -18.40 9.73 -19.02
N ASP A 708 -17.37 10.32 -18.40
CA ASP A 708 -15.99 10.19 -18.78
C ASP A 708 -15.46 8.76 -18.60
N LEU A 709 -16.08 7.94 -17.77
CA LEU A 709 -15.75 6.52 -17.64
C LEU A 709 -16.04 5.72 -18.93
N GLY A 710 -16.90 6.23 -19.81
CA GLY A 710 -17.14 5.68 -21.15
C GLY A 710 -16.15 6.16 -22.22
N SER A 711 -15.19 7.01 -21.85
CA SER A 711 -14.11 7.45 -22.73
C SER A 711 -12.98 6.42 -22.80
N GLN A 712 -12.30 6.35 -23.94
CA GLN A 712 -11.14 5.47 -24.09
C GLN A 712 -9.98 5.95 -23.21
N MET A 713 -9.81 7.27 -23.08
CA MET A 713 -8.78 7.88 -22.23
C MET A 713 -8.87 7.44 -20.78
N VAL A 714 -10.06 7.47 -20.18
CA VAL A 714 -10.24 7.07 -18.77
C VAL A 714 -10.22 5.54 -18.61
N THR A 715 -10.62 4.80 -19.64
CA THR A 715 -10.46 3.34 -19.65
C THR A 715 -8.97 2.96 -19.56
N GLU A 716 -8.09 3.62 -20.31
CA GLU A 716 -6.63 3.40 -20.25
C GLU A 716 -5.99 4.04 -19.01
N LEU A 717 -6.39 5.27 -18.66
CA LEU A 717 -5.82 6.07 -17.58
C LEU A 717 -6.90 6.42 -16.54
N SER A 718 -7.37 5.41 -15.80
CA SER A 718 -8.44 5.54 -14.80
C SER A 718 -8.19 6.60 -13.72
N SER A 719 -6.93 6.96 -13.43
CA SER A 719 -6.60 8.05 -12.51
C SER A 719 -6.99 9.45 -13.02
N LEU A 720 -7.33 9.58 -14.30
CA LEU A 720 -7.82 10.82 -14.90
C LEU A 720 -9.35 10.97 -14.83
N ALA A 721 -10.07 10.01 -14.24
CA ALA A 721 -11.49 10.15 -13.98
C ALA A 721 -11.79 11.47 -13.22
N GLY A 722 -12.89 12.12 -13.58
CA GLY A 722 -13.26 13.47 -13.13
C GLY A 722 -12.48 14.60 -13.78
N VAL A 723 -11.16 14.45 -13.98
CA VAL A 723 -10.36 15.45 -14.74
C VAL A 723 -10.80 15.47 -16.20
N MET A 724 -10.92 14.28 -16.80
CA MET A 724 -11.41 14.19 -18.17
C MET A 724 -12.88 14.59 -18.28
N ALA A 725 -13.69 14.37 -17.23
CA ALA A 725 -15.07 14.88 -17.20
C ALA A 725 -15.11 16.40 -17.37
N GLU A 726 -14.29 17.15 -16.64
CA GLU A 726 -14.19 18.61 -16.76
C GLU A 726 -13.66 19.04 -18.13
N VAL A 727 -12.59 18.41 -18.60
CA VAL A 727 -11.95 18.75 -19.88
C VAL A 727 -12.91 18.51 -21.05
N TYR A 728 -13.51 17.32 -21.14
CA TYR A 728 -14.43 16.99 -22.22
C TYR A 728 -15.73 17.80 -22.14
N ALA A 729 -16.26 18.07 -20.94
CA ALA A 729 -17.43 18.94 -20.80
C ALA A 729 -17.15 20.36 -21.30
N ARG A 730 -15.98 20.94 -20.98
CA ARG A 730 -15.57 22.25 -21.52
C ARG A 730 -15.43 22.22 -23.03
N GLN A 731 -14.81 21.19 -23.57
CA GLN A 731 -14.62 21.03 -25.01
C GLN A 731 -15.95 20.89 -25.77
N ALA A 732 -16.94 20.23 -25.15
CA ALA A 732 -18.30 20.13 -25.64
C ALA A 732 -19.14 21.40 -25.44
N GLY A 733 -18.56 22.48 -24.90
CA GLY A 733 -19.23 23.78 -24.72
C GLY A 733 -20.14 23.88 -23.49
N GLN A 734 -19.98 22.99 -22.50
CA GLN A 734 -20.71 23.12 -21.23
C GLN A 734 -20.22 24.33 -20.40
N PRO A 735 -21.08 24.93 -19.55
CA PRO A 735 -20.67 25.99 -18.64
C PRO A 735 -19.53 25.56 -17.72
N ALA A 736 -18.64 26.49 -17.37
CA ALA A 736 -17.45 26.19 -16.55
C ALA A 736 -17.82 25.61 -15.17
N GLU A 737 -18.95 26.05 -14.60
CA GLU A 737 -19.47 25.58 -13.32
C GLU A 737 -19.97 24.12 -13.39
N VAL A 738 -20.51 23.71 -14.55
CA VAL A 738 -20.94 22.31 -14.79
C VAL A 738 -19.72 21.42 -14.89
N ALA A 739 -18.71 21.83 -15.68
CA ALA A 739 -17.45 21.11 -15.80
C ALA A 739 -16.72 20.97 -14.45
N GLN A 740 -16.72 22.03 -13.64
CA GLN A 740 -16.18 22.00 -12.28
C GLN A 740 -16.94 21.01 -11.38
N ALA A 741 -18.28 21.05 -11.38
CA ALA A 741 -19.09 20.13 -10.57
C ALA A 741 -18.87 18.64 -10.94
N LEU A 742 -18.64 18.36 -12.23
CA LEU A 742 -18.31 17.01 -12.71
C LEU A 742 -16.95 16.54 -12.16
N PHE A 743 -15.91 17.38 -12.21
CA PHE A 743 -14.61 17.06 -11.60
C PHE A 743 -14.71 16.87 -10.07
N GLU A 744 -15.45 17.77 -9.40
CA GLU A 744 -15.60 17.76 -7.95
C GLU A 744 -16.36 16.54 -7.42
N THR A 745 -17.13 15.83 -8.26
CA THR A 745 -17.82 14.59 -7.88
C THR A 745 -16.84 13.53 -7.36
N GLU A 746 -15.62 13.47 -7.92
CA GLU A 746 -14.57 12.55 -7.49
C GLU A 746 -13.89 12.99 -6.18
N LEU A 747 -14.05 14.24 -5.76
CA LEU A 747 -13.37 14.78 -4.58
C LEU A 747 -14.10 14.48 -3.26
N PRO A 748 -13.38 14.24 -2.16
CA PRO A 748 -11.94 13.97 -2.08
C PRO A 748 -11.61 12.51 -2.49
N ARG A 749 -10.48 12.31 -3.18
CA ARG A 749 -10.00 10.98 -3.63
C ARG A 749 -9.17 10.26 -2.55
N HIS A 750 -8.52 11.04 -1.68
CA HIS A 750 -7.77 10.60 -0.51
C HIS A 750 -7.92 11.61 0.64
N SER A 751 -7.43 11.27 1.84
CA SER A 751 -7.63 12.09 3.06
C SER A 751 -7.06 13.51 2.98
N ALA A 752 -5.92 13.69 2.29
CA ALA A 752 -5.27 14.99 2.09
C ALA A 752 -5.68 15.73 0.80
N ASP A 753 -6.72 15.26 0.09
CA ASP A 753 -7.13 15.84 -1.18
C ASP A 753 -7.94 17.13 -0.98
N ARG A 754 -8.11 17.91 -2.05
CA ARG A 754 -9.04 19.04 -2.07
C ARG A 754 -10.48 18.53 -1.85
N LEU A 755 -11.29 19.38 -1.26
CA LEU A 755 -12.73 19.16 -1.12
C LEU A 755 -13.48 19.87 -2.26
N PRO A 756 -14.68 19.40 -2.65
CA PRO A 756 -15.56 20.13 -3.54
C PRO A 756 -15.76 21.57 -3.07
N GLU A 757 -15.63 22.56 -3.94
CA GLU A 757 -15.85 23.97 -3.58
C GLU A 757 -17.27 24.42 -3.93
N SER A 758 -17.84 23.89 -5.01
CA SER A 758 -19.20 24.24 -5.45
C SER A 758 -20.27 23.43 -4.71
N THR A 759 -21.45 24.03 -4.51
CA THR A 759 -22.60 23.32 -3.94
C THR A 759 -23.04 22.15 -4.82
N ALA A 760 -23.06 22.31 -6.14
CA ALA A 760 -23.41 21.25 -7.08
C ALA A 760 -22.42 20.06 -7.01
N GLY A 761 -21.12 20.34 -7.01
CA GLY A 761 -20.07 19.31 -6.89
C GLY A 761 -20.14 18.59 -5.54
N ALA A 762 -20.34 19.31 -4.44
CA ALA A 762 -20.49 18.73 -3.11
C ALA A 762 -21.70 17.78 -3.02
N LEU A 763 -22.84 18.14 -3.61
CA LEU A 763 -24.04 17.31 -3.64
C LEU A 763 -23.86 16.04 -4.48
N LEU A 764 -23.22 16.14 -5.65
CA LEU A 764 -22.89 14.96 -6.46
C LEU A 764 -21.89 14.05 -5.76
N ALA A 765 -20.85 14.61 -5.14
CA ALA A 765 -19.85 13.85 -4.39
C ALA A 765 -20.47 13.12 -3.19
N LEU A 766 -21.42 13.73 -2.48
CA LEU A 766 -22.18 13.09 -1.40
C LEU A 766 -23.12 12.01 -1.93
N ALA A 767 -23.82 12.26 -3.04
CA ALA A 767 -24.71 11.30 -3.66
C ALA A 767 -23.97 10.04 -4.14
N ASP A 768 -22.80 10.21 -4.78
CA ASP A 768 -21.93 9.11 -5.20
C ASP A 768 -21.51 8.21 -4.03
N ARG A 769 -21.11 8.83 -2.91
CA ARG A 769 -20.68 8.09 -1.71
C ARG A 769 -21.87 7.45 -0.99
N ALA A 770 -23.04 8.10 -0.97
CA ALA A 770 -24.25 7.52 -0.41
C ALA A 770 -24.75 6.32 -1.24
N ASP A 771 -24.68 6.38 -2.58
CA ASP A 771 -24.95 5.25 -3.47
C ASP A 771 -24.03 4.07 -3.14
N LEU A 772 -22.71 4.30 -3.10
CA LEU A 772 -21.73 3.26 -2.77
C LEU A 772 -22.00 2.60 -1.42
N LEU A 773 -22.22 3.39 -0.37
CA LEU A 773 -22.44 2.88 0.98
C LEU A 773 -23.77 2.13 1.09
N SER A 774 -24.85 2.65 0.50
CA SER A 774 -26.17 2.02 0.55
C SER A 774 -26.31 0.79 -0.36
N GLY A 775 -25.56 0.73 -1.46
CA GLY A 775 -25.61 -0.39 -2.42
C GLY A 775 -24.68 -1.55 -2.06
N LEU A 776 -23.44 -1.27 -1.65
CA LEU A 776 -22.42 -2.32 -1.46
C LEU A 776 -22.38 -2.91 -0.06
N LEU A 777 -22.70 -2.15 1.01
CA LEU A 777 -22.70 -2.71 2.36
C LEU A 777 -23.72 -3.85 2.55
N PRO A 778 -24.98 -3.74 2.07
CA PRO A 778 -25.95 -4.84 2.15
C PRO A 778 -25.54 -6.09 1.37
N LEU A 779 -24.65 -5.94 0.39
CA LEU A 779 -24.11 -7.05 -0.40
C LEU A 779 -22.86 -7.68 0.21
N GLY A 780 -22.49 -7.29 1.44
CA GLY A 780 -21.30 -7.80 2.12
C GLY A 780 -20.01 -7.13 1.66
N GLY A 781 -20.08 -5.94 1.06
CA GLY A 781 -18.91 -5.15 0.64
C GLY A 781 -18.10 -4.55 1.78
N ALA A 782 -18.45 -4.83 3.04
CA ALA A 782 -17.79 -4.29 4.22
C ALA A 782 -16.28 -4.66 4.25
N PRO A 783 -15.37 -3.69 4.47
CA PRO A 783 -13.93 -3.94 4.52
C PRO A 783 -13.53 -4.89 5.65
N THR A 784 -12.64 -5.86 5.38
CA THR A 784 -12.10 -6.80 6.38
C THR A 784 -10.59 -6.63 6.55
N GLY A 785 -10.12 -6.52 7.80
CA GLY A 785 -8.70 -6.30 8.10
C GLY A 785 -8.14 -5.05 7.43
N GLY A 786 -7.01 -5.17 6.72
CA GLY A 786 -6.42 -4.07 5.94
C GLY A 786 -7.09 -3.81 4.58
N SER A 787 -7.88 -4.75 4.05
CA SER A 787 -8.43 -4.70 2.69
C SER A 787 -9.69 -3.83 2.59
N ASP A 788 -9.75 -2.96 1.59
CA ASP A 788 -10.92 -2.14 1.23
C ASP A 788 -11.09 -2.09 -0.31
N PRO A 789 -11.54 -3.20 -0.93
CA PRO A 789 -11.52 -3.34 -2.39
C PRO A 789 -12.43 -2.35 -3.12
N PHE A 790 -13.48 -1.87 -2.45
CA PHE A 790 -14.45 -0.92 -3.00
C PHE A 790 -14.25 0.52 -2.51
N GLY A 791 -13.23 0.77 -1.67
CA GLY A 791 -12.93 2.10 -1.15
C GLY A 791 -13.99 2.67 -0.20
N LEU A 792 -14.77 1.83 0.49
CA LEU A 792 -15.86 2.27 1.36
C LEU A 792 -15.37 3.10 2.54
N ARG A 793 -14.16 2.84 3.07
CA ARG A 793 -13.57 3.67 4.14
C ARG A 793 -13.31 5.08 3.65
N ARG A 794 -12.79 5.21 2.43
CA ARG A 794 -12.55 6.51 1.79
C ARG A 794 -13.86 7.22 1.47
N ALA A 795 -14.88 6.50 0.99
CA ALA A 795 -16.21 7.05 0.75
C ALA A 795 -16.82 7.62 2.04
N ALA A 796 -16.79 6.87 3.13
CA ALA A 796 -17.29 7.29 4.44
C ALA A 796 -16.54 8.52 4.99
N LEU A 797 -15.20 8.54 4.90
CA LEU A 797 -14.40 9.70 5.29
C LEU A 797 -14.69 10.93 4.41
N GLY A 798 -14.91 10.73 3.11
CA GLY A 798 -15.31 11.79 2.18
C GLY A 798 -16.64 12.43 2.57
N VAL A 799 -17.64 11.63 2.95
CA VAL A 799 -18.93 12.14 3.46
C VAL A 799 -18.72 13.03 4.68
N VAL A 800 -17.92 12.57 5.64
CA VAL A 800 -17.60 13.33 6.86
C VAL A 800 -16.92 14.67 6.52
N ASN A 801 -15.90 14.64 5.67
CA ASN A 801 -15.12 15.83 5.33
C ASN A 801 -15.95 16.86 4.56
N ILE A 802 -16.76 16.42 3.59
CA ILE A 802 -17.62 17.32 2.82
C ILE A 802 -18.66 17.98 3.72
N LEU A 803 -19.36 17.21 4.56
CA LEU A 803 -20.38 17.77 5.48
C LEU A 803 -19.77 18.74 6.51
N ARG A 804 -18.53 18.52 6.94
CA ARG A 804 -17.83 19.44 7.86
C ARG A 804 -17.39 20.73 7.16
N ALA A 805 -16.95 20.65 5.91
CA ALA A 805 -16.47 21.79 5.14
C ALA A 805 -17.60 22.68 4.60
N HIS A 806 -18.82 22.14 4.48
CA HIS A 806 -19.98 22.84 3.94
C HIS A 806 -21.13 22.98 4.95
N PRO A 807 -21.09 23.97 5.86
CA PRO A 807 -22.15 24.18 6.86
C PRO A 807 -23.55 24.39 6.28
N ALA A 808 -23.64 24.92 5.05
CA ALA A 808 -24.91 25.09 4.34
C ALA A 808 -25.63 23.75 4.06
N LEU A 809 -24.89 22.63 4.02
CA LEU A 809 -25.43 21.29 3.82
C LEU A 809 -25.88 20.62 5.13
N SER A 810 -25.74 21.29 6.28
CA SER A 810 -26.11 20.76 7.61
C SER A 810 -27.56 20.27 7.79
N PRO A 811 -28.56 20.67 6.98
CA PRO A 811 -29.87 20.02 6.99
C PRO A 811 -29.81 18.53 6.61
N LEU A 812 -28.89 18.13 5.73
CA LEU A 812 -28.67 16.73 5.35
C LEU A 812 -28.02 15.96 6.51
N THR A 813 -28.68 14.89 6.96
CA THR A 813 -28.09 13.94 7.92
C THR A 813 -27.49 12.75 7.20
N VAL A 814 -26.52 12.09 7.82
CA VAL A 814 -25.94 10.84 7.31
C VAL A 814 -27.06 9.79 7.12
N SER A 815 -27.91 9.59 8.13
CA SER A 815 -29.08 8.72 8.03
C SER A 815 -30.03 9.11 6.90
N GLY A 816 -30.33 10.39 6.74
CA GLY A 816 -31.24 10.89 5.71
C GLY A 816 -30.70 10.62 4.31
N MET A 817 -29.41 10.93 4.08
CA MET A 817 -28.75 10.68 2.81
C MET A 817 -28.70 9.20 2.45
N LEU A 818 -28.36 8.34 3.42
CA LEU A 818 -28.31 6.89 3.19
C LEU A 818 -29.70 6.32 2.87
N ARG A 819 -30.75 6.78 3.55
CA ARG A 819 -32.14 6.37 3.25
C ARG A 819 -32.54 6.78 1.84
N ILE A 820 -32.29 8.03 1.45
CA ILE A 820 -32.62 8.56 0.11
C ILE A 820 -31.90 7.75 -0.97
N ALA A 821 -30.61 7.44 -0.78
CA ALA A 821 -29.86 6.62 -1.72
C ALA A 821 -30.40 5.19 -1.78
N ALA A 822 -30.73 4.57 -0.64
CA ALA A 822 -31.30 3.23 -0.56
C ALA A 822 -32.65 3.09 -1.27
N GLU A 823 -33.52 4.10 -1.19
CA GLU A 823 -34.81 4.12 -1.92
C GLU A 823 -34.65 4.06 -3.45
N ARG A 824 -33.45 4.37 -3.97
CA ARG A 824 -33.11 4.34 -5.40
C ARG A 824 -32.32 3.09 -5.78
N GLN A 825 -31.93 2.26 -4.81
CA GLN A 825 -31.22 1.01 -5.10
C GLN A 825 -32.20 -0.01 -5.70
N PRO A 826 -31.74 -0.89 -6.61
CA PRO A 826 -32.53 -2.02 -7.11
C PRO A 826 -32.65 -3.17 -6.09
N LEU A 827 -32.36 -2.90 -4.81
CA LEU A 827 -32.30 -3.85 -3.72
C LEU A 827 -33.28 -3.46 -2.61
N ASP A 828 -33.79 -4.45 -1.89
CA ASP A 828 -34.46 -4.22 -0.62
C ASP A 828 -33.40 -4.01 0.48
N VAL A 829 -33.13 -2.74 0.80
CA VAL A 829 -32.14 -2.36 1.82
C VAL A 829 -32.84 -2.23 3.17
N SER A 830 -32.49 -3.12 4.10
CA SER A 830 -33.12 -3.15 5.43
C SER A 830 -32.71 -1.95 6.29
N VAL A 831 -33.54 -1.63 7.30
CA VAL A 831 -33.24 -0.57 8.28
C VAL A 831 -31.95 -0.88 9.04
N GLU A 832 -31.72 -2.15 9.38
CA GLU A 832 -30.50 -2.59 10.05
C GLU A 832 -29.27 -2.32 9.19
N SER A 833 -29.35 -2.55 7.88
CA SER A 833 -28.25 -2.29 6.95
C SER A 833 -27.92 -0.80 6.87
N LEU A 834 -28.94 0.06 6.91
CA LEU A 834 -28.76 1.52 6.95
C LEU A 834 -28.13 1.99 8.27
N ASP A 835 -28.51 1.39 9.39
CA ASP A 835 -27.91 1.67 10.69
C ASP A 835 -26.44 1.22 10.75
N GLU A 836 -26.11 0.07 10.17
CA GLU A 836 -24.72 -0.38 10.03
C GLU A 836 -23.90 0.58 9.17
N ALA A 837 -24.46 1.05 8.04
CA ALA A 837 -23.82 2.04 7.17
C ALA A 837 -23.61 3.38 7.88
N LYS A 838 -24.61 3.84 8.65
CA LYS A 838 -24.48 5.03 9.49
C LYS A 838 -23.36 4.87 10.51
N GLN A 839 -23.35 3.77 11.26
CA GLN A 839 -22.31 3.49 12.25
C GLN A 839 -20.93 3.41 11.58
N PHE A 840 -20.85 2.88 10.37
CA PHE A 840 -19.61 2.85 9.60
C PHE A 840 -19.07 4.26 9.32
N VAL A 841 -19.93 5.21 8.93
CA VAL A 841 -19.55 6.63 8.76
C VAL A 841 -19.17 7.28 10.09
N VAL A 842 -19.95 7.06 11.15
CA VAL A 842 -19.70 7.62 12.49
C VAL A 842 -18.36 7.16 13.06
N ARG A 843 -18.00 5.87 12.91
CA ARG A 843 -16.69 5.35 13.33
C ARG A 843 -15.52 6.02 12.60
N ARG A 844 -15.71 6.46 11.35
CA ARG A 844 -14.67 7.21 10.61
C ARG A 844 -14.52 8.63 11.13
N PHE A 845 -15.62 9.27 11.48
CA PHE A 845 -15.58 10.55 12.17
C PHE A 845 -14.87 10.44 13.52
N GLU A 846 -15.17 9.42 14.34
CA GLU A 846 -14.47 9.14 15.60
C GLU A 846 -12.97 8.98 15.40
N GLN A 847 -12.56 8.11 14.46
CA GLN A 847 -11.15 7.88 14.14
C GLN A 847 -10.44 9.18 13.74
N GLN A 848 -11.06 10.01 12.91
CA GLN A 848 -10.50 11.28 12.48
C GLN A 848 -10.26 12.23 13.66
N LEU A 849 -11.16 12.28 14.65
CA LEU A 849 -10.99 13.11 15.84
C LEU A 849 -9.86 12.58 16.75
N LEU A 850 -9.70 11.26 16.86
CA LEU A 850 -8.59 10.66 17.59
C LEU A 850 -7.25 11.00 16.94
N GLU A 851 -7.16 10.91 15.61
CA GLU A 851 -5.96 11.26 14.85
C GLU A 851 -5.61 12.75 14.96
N ALA A 852 -6.63 13.62 15.11
CA ALA A 852 -6.44 15.04 15.35
C ALA A 852 -6.04 15.39 16.80
N GLY A 853 -5.98 14.41 17.70
CA GLY A 853 -5.50 14.57 19.08
C GLY A 853 -6.56 15.00 20.10
N HIS A 854 -7.85 14.91 19.77
CA HIS A 854 -8.93 15.21 20.71
C HIS A 854 -9.05 14.14 21.83
N ALA A 855 -9.53 14.53 23.01
CA ALA A 855 -9.64 13.62 24.14
C ALA A 855 -10.78 12.60 23.96
N VAL A 856 -10.52 11.33 24.27
CA VAL A 856 -11.46 10.21 24.06
C VAL A 856 -12.84 10.44 24.70
N GLN A 857 -12.88 11.05 25.90
CA GLN A 857 -14.13 11.34 26.61
C GLN A 857 -14.97 12.39 25.88
N ASP A 858 -14.33 13.45 25.40
CA ASP A 858 -15.02 14.54 24.70
C ASP A 858 -15.55 14.06 23.36
N ILE A 859 -14.79 13.22 22.66
CA ILE A 859 -15.23 12.56 21.43
C ILE A 859 -16.50 11.75 21.72
N ARG A 860 -16.48 10.85 22.71
CA ARG A 860 -17.64 10.02 23.08
C ARG A 860 -18.85 10.87 23.49
N ALA A 861 -18.62 12.01 24.15
CA ALA A 861 -19.67 12.93 24.51
C ALA A 861 -20.41 13.49 23.29
N VAL A 862 -19.76 13.65 22.14
CA VAL A 862 -20.37 14.25 20.94
C VAL A 862 -20.79 13.25 19.87
N LEU A 863 -20.40 11.97 19.97
CA LEU A 863 -20.68 10.95 18.94
C LEU A 863 -22.18 10.76 18.64
N ALA A 864 -23.06 10.97 19.61
CA ALA A 864 -24.52 10.92 19.39
C ALA A 864 -24.99 11.95 18.33
N GLN A 865 -24.22 13.01 18.12
CA GLN A 865 -24.49 14.06 17.14
C GLN A 865 -23.84 13.82 15.78
N ALA A 866 -23.05 12.76 15.62
CA ALA A 866 -22.26 12.50 14.42
C ALA A 866 -23.10 12.21 13.17
N ASP A 867 -24.43 12.05 13.33
CA ASP A 867 -25.37 12.05 12.21
C ASP A 867 -25.37 13.40 11.44
N ARG A 868 -24.88 14.47 12.09
CA ARG A 868 -24.52 15.75 11.49
C ARG A 868 -23.06 16.09 11.87
N PRO A 869 -22.06 15.66 11.09
CA PRO A 869 -20.64 15.82 11.43
C PRO A 869 -20.22 17.25 11.78
N VAL A 870 -20.74 18.26 11.07
CA VAL A 870 -20.48 19.68 11.38
C VAL A 870 -20.99 20.09 12.75
N ARG A 871 -22.15 19.59 13.18
CA ARG A 871 -22.72 19.86 14.51
C ARG A 871 -21.94 19.14 15.60
N ALA A 872 -21.55 17.89 15.37
CA ALA A 872 -20.72 17.16 16.32
C ALA A 872 -19.35 17.83 16.53
N ALA A 873 -18.72 18.31 15.45
CA ALA A 873 -17.46 19.05 15.52
C ALA A 873 -17.62 20.39 16.25
N ALA A 874 -18.71 21.13 16.00
CA ALA A 874 -19.00 22.36 16.74
C ALA A 874 -19.24 22.11 18.23
N ARG A 875 -19.99 21.05 18.58
CA ARG A 875 -20.23 20.65 19.99
C ARG A 875 -18.94 20.25 20.69
N LEU A 876 -18.02 19.60 20.00
CA LEU A 876 -16.71 19.24 20.55
C LEU A 876 -15.92 20.50 20.90
N ALA A 877 -15.84 21.45 19.97
CA ALA A 877 -15.15 22.72 20.22
C ALA A 877 -15.78 23.52 21.38
N GLU A 878 -17.11 23.53 21.48
CA GLU A 878 -17.82 24.16 22.60
C GLU A 878 -17.53 23.46 23.94
N LEU A 879 -17.49 22.13 23.95
CA LEU A 879 -17.19 21.33 25.14
C LEU A 879 -15.76 21.59 25.62
N GLU A 880 -14.79 21.51 24.71
CA GLU A 880 -13.38 21.78 24.98
C GLU A 880 -13.18 23.21 25.51
N ALA A 881 -13.89 24.20 24.95
CA ALA A 881 -13.86 25.58 25.43
C ALA A 881 -14.53 25.77 26.81
N ALA A 882 -15.51 24.93 27.15
CA ALA A 882 -16.22 24.98 28.42
C ALA A 882 -15.52 24.21 29.55
N HIS A 883 -14.43 23.49 29.26
CA HIS A 883 -13.65 22.78 30.27
C HIS A 883 -13.14 23.70 31.38
N GLY A 884 -13.27 23.22 32.63
CA GLY A 884 -12.88 23.98 33.82
C GLY A 884 -13.82 25.13 34.21
N THR A 885 -14.94 25.30 33.50
CA THR A 885 -15.94 26.32 33.87
C THR A 885 -16.92 25.80 34.91
N GLU A 886 -17.30 26.66 35.86
CA GLU A 886 -18.30 26.34 36.90
C GLU A 886 -19.67 25.93 36.30
N PRO A 887 -20.21 26.61 35.26
CA PRO A 887 -21.48 26.21 34.65
C PRO A 887 -21.49 24.79 34.09
N LEU A 888 -20.40 24.33 33.48
CA LEU A 888 -20.31 22.97 32.94
C LEU A 888 -20.30 21.94 34.06
N ALA A 889 -19.51 22.17 35.12
CA ALA A 889 -19.41 21.26 36.26
C ALA A 889 -20.77 21.09 36.97
N LEU A 890 -21.45 22.19 37.24
CA LEU A 890 -22.77 22.19 37.90
C LEU A 890 -23.83 21.52 37.03
N ALA A 891 -23.90 21.87 35.75
CA ALA A 891 -24.86 21.26 34.82
C ALA A 891 -24.62 19.75 34.67
N THR A 892 -23.36 19.32 34.57
CA THR A 892 -22.99 17.90 34.45
C THR A 892 -23.45 17.11 35.67
N ALA A 893 -23.15 17.59 36.88
CA ALA A 893 -23.53 16.92 38.12
C ALA A 893 -25.05 16.77 38.24
N ALA A 894 -25.80 17.86 37.97
CA ALA A 894 -27.26 17.84 38.02
C ALA A 894 -27.87 16.89 36.97
N VAL A 895 -27.43 16.98 35.72
CA VAL A 895 -27.95 16.15 34.62
C VAL A 895 -27.61 14.67 34.83
N GLN A 896 -26.38 14.32 35.22
CA GLN A 896 -26.02 12.93 35.47
C GLN A 896 -26.84 12.31 36.60
N ARG A 897 -27.20 13.10 37.63
CA ARG A 897 -28.08 12.64 38.71
C ARG A 897 -29.46 12.26 38.19
N VAL A 898 -30.03 13.08 37.29
CA VAL A 898 -31.29 12.79 36.61
C VAL A 898 -31.17 11.52 35.76
N LEU A 899 -30.15 11.44 34.90
CA LEU A 899 -29.96 10.32 33.96
C LEU A 899 -29.77 8.96 34.65
N ARG A 900 -29.18 8.92 35.85
CA ARG A 900 -29.01 7.68 36.63
C ARG A 900 -30.31 7.15 37.22
N ILE A 901 -31.30 8.02 37.41
CA ILE A 901 -32.55 7.69 38.11
C ILE A 901 -33.67 7.34 37.13
N VAL A 902 -33.72 8.00 35.97
CA VAL A 902 -34.76 7.79 34.96
C VAL A 902 -34.54 6.46 34.23
N PRO A 903 -35.46 5.48 34.31
CA PRO A 903 -35.37 4.24 33.54
C PRO A 903 -35.46 4.52 32.03
N ALA A 904 -34.76 3.70 31.24
CA ALA A 904 -34.87 3.74 29.78
C ALA A 904 -36.33 3.50 29.33
N GLY A 905 -36.81 4.30 28.38
CA GLY A 905 -38.18 4.20 27.86
C GLY A 905 -39.26 4.94 28.69
N THR A 906 -38.87 5.72 29.70
CA THR A 906 -39.82 6.56 30.45
C THR A 906 -40.37 7.69 29.57
N GLU A 907 -41.69 7.82 29.46
CA GLU A 907 -42.32 8.89 28.69
C GLU A 907 -42.21 10.26 29.41
N PRO A 908 -41.78 11.33 28.72
CA PRO A 908 -41.59 12.66 29.31
C PRO A 908 -42.91 13.45 29.37
N THR A 909 -43.95 12.86 29.94
CA THR A 909 -45.33 13.39 29.98
C THR A 909 -45.86 13.47 31.41
N PRO A 910 -45.31 14.35 32.26
CA PRO A 910 -45.81 14.50 33.63
C PRO A 910 -47.20 15.14 33.64
N ASP A 911 -48.08 14.66 34.52
CA ASP A 911 -49.36 15.24 34.88
C ASP A 911 -49.18 16.22 36.06
N PRO A 912 -49.35 17.54 35.85
CA PRO A 912 -49.20 18.53 36.91
C PRO A 912 -50.22 18.40 38.05
N THR A 913 -51.36 17.73 37.82
CA THR A 913 -52.39 17.54 38.87
C THR A 913 -51.95 16.59 39.97
N LEU A 914 -50.92 15.78 39.71
CA LEU A 914 -50.33 14.84 40.66
C LEU A 914 -49.11 15.43 41.41
N PHE A 915 -48.77 16.71 41.16
CA PHE A 915 -47.70 17.39 41.90
C PHE A 915 -48.16 17.73 43.32
N SER A 916 -47.37 17.30 44.30
CA SER A 916 -47.65 17.39 45.73
C SER A 916 -46.70 18.36 46.46
N ALA A 917 -45.52 18.63 45.88
CA ALA A 917 -44.53 19.57 46.38
C ALA A 917 -44.33 20.76 45.43
N THR A 918 -43.92 21.91 45.98
CA THR A 918 -43.61 23.11 45.19
C THR A 918 -42.44 22.86 44.24
N ALA A 919 -41.43 22.09 44.67
CA ALA A 919 -40.27 21.75 43.85
C ALA A 919 -40.61 20.96 42.57
N GLU A 920 -41.70 20.18 42.56
CA GLU A 920 -42.18 19.49 41.35
C GLU A 920 -42.72 20.49 40.32
N ASN A 921 -43.49 21.48 40.78
CA ASN A 921 -44.01 22.55 39.94
C ASN A 921 -42.90 23.47 39.42
N ASP A 922 -41.95 23.84 40.28
CA ASP A 922 -40.85 24.74 39.94
C ASP A 922 -39.94 24.11 38.87
N LEU A 923 -39.57 22.83 39.03
CA LEU A 923 -38.80 22.10 38.03
C LEU A 923 -39.54 22.00 36.69
N HIS A 924 -40.84 21.69 36.73
CA HIS A 924 -41.66 21.62 35.51
C HIS A 924 -41.68 22.96 34.75
N GLN A 925 -41.91 24.07 35.46
CA GLN A 925 -41.95 25.41 34.85
C GLN A 925 -40.59 25.81 34.26
N ILE A 926 -39.48 25.48 34.93
CA ILE A 926 -38.13 25.79 34.44
C ILE A 926 -37.80 25.00 33.19
N VAL A 927 -38.13 23.70 33.13
CA VAL A 927 -37.92 22.88 31.93
C VAL A 927 -38.73 23.40 30.75
N VAL A 928 -40.00 23.76 30.96
CA VAL A 928 -40.87 24.35 29.92
C VAL A 928 -40.30 25.69 29.41
N LYS A 929 -39.85 26.55 30.33
CA LYS A 929 -39.23 27.84 29.98
C LYS A 929 -37.94 27.66 29.19
N LEU A 930 -37.05 26.77 29.63
CA LEU A 930 -35.79 26.51 28.94
C LEU A 930 -36.02 25.91 27.56
N ARG A 931 -36.95 24.97 27.41
CA ARG A 931 -37.33 24.43 26.09
C ARG A 931 -37.81 25.53 25.13
N THR A 932 -38.56 26.50 25.65
CA THR A 932 -39.04 27.65 24.86
C THR A 932 -37.89 28.58 24.42
N ILE A 933 -36.87 28.78 25.28
CA ILE A 933 -35.72 29.65 24.99
C ILE A 933 -34.72 28.97 24.05
N LEU A 934 -34.44 27.69 24.31
CA LEU A 934 -33.37 26.92 23.68
C LEU A 934 -33.79 26.23 22.38
N GLY A 935 -35.10 26.05 22.18
CA GLY A 935 -35.65 25.27 21.08
C GLY A 935 -35.34 23.77 21.20
N ASP A 936 -35.55 23.04 20.11
CA ASP A 936 -35.41 21.57 20.10
C ASP A 936 -33.95 21.09 20.00
N HIS A 937 -33.03 21.99 19.61
CA HIS A 937 -31.64 21.66 19.28
C HIS A 937 -30.63 22.71 19.78
N PRO A 938 -30.57 22.98 21.10
CA PRO A 938 -29.67 24.00 21.62
C PRO A 938 -28.19 23.73 21.37
N ASP A 939 -27.42 24.81 21.36
CA ASP A 939 -25.98 24.75 21.56
C ASP A 939 -25.54 24.68 23.02
N LEU A 940 -24.38 24.06 23.24
CA LEU A 940 -23.89 23.81 24.60
C LEU A 940 -23.65 25.15 25.30
N THR A 941 -23.10 26.12 24.58
CA THR A 941 -22.84 27.47 25.11
C THR A 941 -24.14 28.14 25.59
N ALA A 942 -25.19 28.15 24.78
CA ALA A 942 -26.49 28.72 25.10
C ALA A 942 -27.16 27.97 26.25
N PHE A 943 -27.07 26.64 26.29
CA PHE A 943 -27.55 25.85 27.41
C PHE A 943 -26.80 26.21 28.70
N LEU A 944 -25.47 26.25 28.69
CA LEU A 944 -24.66 26.57 29.87
C LEU A 944 -24.91 27.99 30.39
N GLN A 945 -25.18 28.96 29.51
CA GLN A 945 -25.56 30.32 29.91
C GLN A 945 -26.90 30.38 30.67
N GLN A 946 -27.78 29.39 30.45
CA GLN A 946 -29.13 29.33 31.01
C GLN A 946 -29.32 28.14 31.97
N SER A 947 -28.28 27.37 32.28
CA SER A 947 -28.39 26.10 33.02
C SER A 947 -28.57 26.28 34.52
N ARG A 948 -28.16 27.44 35.08
CA ARG A 948 -28.16 27.68 36.53
C ARG A 948 -29.54 27.50 37.19
N PRO A 949 -30.64 28.10 36.67
CA PRO A 949 -31.97 27.84 37.23
C PRO A 949 -32.39 26.37 37.18
N LEU A 950 -31.97 25.62 36.16
CA LEU A 950 -32.24 24.19 36.07
C LEU A 950 -31.49 23.41 37.15
N VAL A 951 -30.21 23.71 37.37
CA VAL A 951 -29.40 23.10 38.44
C VAL A 951 -30.06 23.35 39.80
N GLU A 952 -30.39 24.61 40.11
CA GLU A 952 -31.02 25.00 41.39
C GLU A 952 -32.37 24.28 41.60
N ALA A 953 -33.17 24.13 40.54
CA ALA A 953 -34.45 23.42 40.62
C ALA A 953 -34.31 21.90 40.74
N VAL A 954 -33.32 21.30 40.08
CA VAL A 954 -33.02 19.87 40.21
C VAL A 954 -32.53 19.55 41.62
N ASP A 955 -31.68 20.40 42.20
CA ASP A 955 -31.21 20.23 43.58
C ASP A 955 -32.36 20.34 44.59
N ALA A 956 -33.19 21.40 44.47
CA ALA A 956 -34.37 21.56 45.32
C ALA A 956 -35.37 20.40 45.19
N PHE A 957 -35.56 19.87 43.97
CA PHE A 957 -36.39 18.70 43.72
C PHE A 957 -35.84 17.48 44.48
N PHE A 958 -34.54 17.20 44.38
CA PHE A 958 -33.99 16.03 45.07
C PHE A 958 -33.83 16.19 46.59
N GLU A 959 -33.76 17.41 47.11
CA GLU A 959 -33.79 17.68 48.55
C GLU A 959 -35.21 17.52 49.14
N GLY A 960 -36.23 17.95 48.41
CA GLY A 960 -37.61 18.03 48.89
C GLY A 960 -38.54 16.90 48.45
N VAL A 961 -38.15 16.09 47.44
CA VAL A 961 -39.04 15.12 46.78
C VAL A 961 -38.43 13.72 46.74
N MET A 962 -39.14 12.74 47.29
CA MET A 962 -38.76 11.32 47.21
C MET A 962 -39.19 10.72 45.87
N VAL A 963 -38.27 10.57 44.92
CA VAL A 963 -38.60 10.07 43.57
C VAL A 963 -39.21 8.65 43.59
N MET A 964 -38.65 7.77 44.43
CA MET A 964 -39.13 6.40 44.58
C MET A 964 -40.27 6.34 45.61
N ASP A 965 -41.37 7.02 45.30
CA ASP A 965 -42.57 7.06 46.15
C ASP A 965 -43.20 5.66 46.28
N GLN A 966 -43.91 5.44 47.40
CA GLN A 966 -44.68 4.22 47.63
C GLN A 966 -45.93 4.17 46.74
N ASP A 967 -46.50 5.33 46.39
CA ASP A 967 -47.55 5.43 45.39
C ASP A 967 -46.95 5.31 43.98
N LEU A 968 -47.30 4.22 43.29
CA LEU A 968 -46.81 3.92 41.95
C LEU A 968 -47.18 5.00 40.92
N THR A 969 -48.32 5.67 41.09
CA THR A 969 -48.79 6.72 40.20
C THR A 969 -47.95 7.98 40.36
N VAL A 970 -47.68 8.39 41.60
CA VAL A 970 -46.84 9.54 41.93
C VAL A 970 -45.39 9.27 41.53
N ARG A 971 -44.88 8.06 41.78
CA ARG A 971 -43.55 7.64 41.35
C ARG A 971 -43.39 7.70 39.82
N ALA A 972 -44.35 7.15 39.07
CA ALA A 972 -44.33 7.21 37.61
C ALA A 972 -44.34 8.66 37.11
N ASN A 973 -45.15 9.53 37.73
CA ASN A 973 -45.23 10.94 37.36
C ASN A 973 -43.93 11.72 37.65
N ARG A 974 -43.27 11.46 38.77
CA ARG A 974 -41.96 12.06 39.12
C ARG A 974 -40.87 11.60 38.16
N LEU A 975 -40.88 10.32 37.75
CA LEU A 975 -39.97 9.81 36.72
C LEU A 975 -40.25 10.45 35.36
N ALA A 976 -41.53 10.65 34.99
CA ALA A 976 -41.91 11.38 33.77
C ALA A 976 -41.44 12.84 33.80
N LEU A 977 -41.52 13.52 34.96
CA LEU A 977 -41.00 14.87 35.13
C LEU A 977 -39.48 14.91 34.93
N LEU A 978 -38.73 14.00 35.55
CA LEU A 978 -37.29 13.88 35.33
C LEU A 978 -36.94 13.50 33.87
N ALA A 979 -37.78 12.71 33.21
CA ALA A 979 -37.63 12.40 31.78
C ALA A 979 -37.78 13.65 30.89
N THR A 980 -38.53 14.69 31.31
CA THR A 980 -38.57 15.97 30.57
C THR A 980 -37.23 16.71 30.59
N VAL A 981 -36.46 16.59 31.69
CA VAL A 981 -35.09 17.13 31.80
C VAL A 981 -34.16 16.32 30.90
N GLN A 982 -34.23 14.98 30.93
CA GLN A 982 -33.48 14.12 30.02
C GLN A 982 -33.75 14.47 28.55
N GLN A 983 -35.00 14.70 28.17
CA GLN A 983 -35.40 15.10 26.82
C GLN A 983 -34.79 16.45 26.41
N LEU A 984 -34.65 17.41 27.33
CA LEU A 984 -34.06 18.72 27.06
C LEU A 984 -32.55 18.64 26.76
N VAL A 985 -31.82 17.77 27.47
CA VAL A 985 -30.36 17.75 27.48
C VAL A 985 -29.72 16.71 26.56
N THR A 986 -30.46 15.65 26.21
CA THR A 986 -30.01 14.59 25.28
C THR A 986 -29.61 15.14 23.90
N PRO A 987 -30.33 16.10 23.29
CA PRO A 987 -29.94 16.69 22.01
C PRO A 987 -28.71 17.62 22.06
N ILE A 988 -28.04 17.77 23.21
CA ILE A 988 -26.85 18.61 23.37
C ILE A 988 -25.60 17.74 23.23
N LEU A 989 -25.39 16.81 24.16
CA LEU A 989 -24.26 15.86 24.20
C LEU A 989 -24.58 14.69 25.14
N SER A 990 -23.76 13.64 25.10
CA SER A 990 -23.83 12.48 25.99
C SER A 990 -23.20 12.80 27.34
N TRP A 991 -24.00 13.37 28.26
CA TRP A 991 -23.54 13.83 29.59
C TRP A 991 -22.94 12.74 30.47
N THR A 992 -23.22 11.46 30.20
CA THR A 992 -22.68 10.31 30.93
C THR A 992 -21.20 10.05 30.66
N GLU A 993 -20.65 10.58 29.57
CA GLU A 993 -19.23 10.42 29.20
C GLU A 993 -18.33 11.48 29.85
N LEU A 994 -18.91 12.54 30.43
CA LEU A 994 -18.19 13.61 31.12
C LEU A 994 -17.81 13.22 32.56
N LYS A 995 -16.67 13.72 33.04
CA LYS A 995 -16.14 13.46 34.39
C LYS A 995 -16.41 14.57 35.39
#